data_AF-A0A3A4PCC8-F1
#
_entry.id   AF-A0A3A4PCC8-F1
#
_cell.length_a   1.000
_cell.length_b   1.000
_cell.length_c   1.000
_cell.angle_alpha   90.00
_cell.angle_beta   90.00
_cell.angle_gamma   90.00
#
_symmetry.space_group_name_H-M   'P 1'
#
loop_
_entity.id
_entity.type
_entity.pdbx_description
1 polymer ?
#
loop_
_entity_poly.entity_id
_entity_poly.type
_entity_poly.pdbx_seq_one_letter_code
_entity_poly.pdbx_strand_id
1 'polypeptide(L)'
;MSCRNRKRPVQKVERREVADMSQGRMHGGSGVCAMARNAATRVVALLLLLCVSVSLLLVSPPAADRAVAGALSGWKFCVDPGHGGAETGAQGPTGLLEKDVNLQVAYNLKGLLESEGAEVLMTRTDDSAVSITQRWQMANSWGAHRFISVHHNAESDRNINYTVTLVSVNASQEALELANAVQAELVGEFGLGNSGVWKVSYCGVLNNTTMPAILTEASFISNPAQEQLLRDPAYLDREAVAIMRGIHMPSSINFVLPQENRVSWGPVNVELQMLGEDNVSRVDLMMNGSLQQSKSAKPFSFQVDTTGFEDGTYTLQAVASYKTGGSSSITRDLIVANAARQWYFAEGTTREGFQEWLTVLNPNIEPVEFTVSYAFPGSESLIRSYLVEAESRLSIEVVNEVGLERDVSVSVESPLPIMVERPMYFLYHDRWGGGHVSGGTNQPSTSWYFAEGYTGPGFEEWLCLLNPGQQPATVKIEYLSQGGLLKEEERVVWPSRRDTVFVNEVVGPDREISMRVTSDQPVVAERPVYFLYHDLWAGGHVSTGANQPSTSWYFAEGYTGPGFEEWLCLLNPNPEPNLVHITYQTQEGVNISDEELVPPLSRRTVDVNTRAGEDLSLSIVVNGDKPLVAERPIYHDYHGWCQGGDVGIGVSKASRHWYFAEGYTGEGFEDWLCLQNPGEQPVVAEIRFHLESGEVLWEDIYLNPRSRTTINANTMMPYQEGVAFSVHASGDIIVERPIYFLYRGSWVGEHVSPGYAPGVDR
;
A
#
# COMPACT_ATOMS: atom_id res chain seq x y z
N MET A 1 21.82 51.13 17.91
CA MET A 1 22.64 52.19 17.30
C MET A 1 23.68 51.56 16.35
N SER A 2 23.44 51.73 15.05
CA SER A 2 24.35 51.78 13.87
C SER A 2 25.71 51.04 13.79
N CYS A 3 25.82 50.21 12.73
CA CYS A 3 26.93 50.04 11.74
C CYS A 3 28.32 49.52 12.20
N ARG A 4 29.11 48.71 11.47
CA ARG A 4 29.13 48.28 10.04
C ARG A 4 30.15 47.13 9.84
N ASN A 5 29.81 46.17 8.97
CA ASN A 5 30.60 45.38 7.98
C ASN A 5 32.13 45.16 8.10
N ARG A 6 32.55 43.89 7.89
CA ARG A 6 33.59 43.35 6.94
C ARG A 6 33.79 41.84 7.27
N LYS A 7 33.60 40.82 6.41
CA LYS A 7 34.14 40.39 5.10
C LYS A 7 35.64 39.98 5.08
N ARG A 8 35.86 38.72 4.63
CA ARG A 8 37.03 38.07 3.97
C ARG A 8 38.01 37.28 4.89
N PRO A 9 38.95 36.48 4.33
CA PRO A 9 38.82 35.29 3.45
C PRO A 9 39.78 34.15 3.91
N VAL A 10 39.81 32.97 3.26
CA VAL A 10 41.04 32.14 3.22
C VAL A 10 41.25 31.54 1.84
N GLN A 11 42.41 31.87 1.27
CA GLN A 11 43.01 31.33 0.05
C GLN A 11 44.31 30.60 0.44
N LYS A 12 44.68 29.62 -0.39
CA LYS A 12 45.87 28.74 -0.37
C LYS A 12 47.22 29.42 -0.05
N VAL A 13 48.13 28.63 0.55
CA VAL A 13 49.61 28.71 0.47
C VAL A 13 50.13 27.26 0.37
N GLU A 14 50.63 26.79 -0.78
CA GLU A 14 52.04 26.74 -1.24
C GLU A 14 53.00 25.97 -0.31
N ARG A 15 53.41 24.76 -0.74
CA ARG A 15 54.70 24.39 -1.38
C ARG A 15 55.88 24.30 -0.41
N ARG A 16 56.55 23.14 -0.42
CA ARG A 16 58.00 23.04 -0.18
C ARG A 16 58.64 22.10 -1.20
N GLU A 17 59.58 22.68 -1.96
CA GLU A 17 60.61 22.02 -2.74
C GLU A 17 61.69 21.43 -1.84
N VAL A 18 62.40 20.41 -2.35
CA VAL A 18 63.85 20.19 -2.21
C VAL A 18 64.28 19.52 -3.53
N ALA A 19 65.01 20.20 -4.43
CA ALA A 19 66.47 20.21 -4.61
C ALA A 19 67.06 18.81 -4.93
N ASP A 20 68.04 18.56 -5.80
CA ASP A 20 69.04 19.43 -6.41
C ASP A 20 69.80 18.67 -7.53
N MET A 21 70.44 19.44 -8.43
CA MET A 21 71.70 19.20 -9.16
C MET A 21 72.02 17.85 -9.86
N SER A 22 72.32 17.92 -11.16
CA SER A 22 73.72 18.11 -11.64
C SER A 22 73.86 18.06 -13.17
N GLN A 23 74.89 18.77 -13.64
CA GLN A 23 75.20 19.17 -15.02
C GLN A 23 75.98 18.11 -15.82
N GLY A 24 75.94 18.19 -17.15
CA GLY A 24 76.90 17.51 -18.04
C GLY A 24 76.81 17.95 -19.51
N ARG A 25 77.93 18.39 -20.08
CA ARG A 25 78.13 19.10 -21.37
C ARG A 25 78.19 18.20 -22.64
N MET A 26 77.70 18.77 -23.75
CA MET A 26 78.23 18.88 -25.14
C MET A 26 78.91 17.70 -25.90
N HIS A 27 78.51 17.64 -27.20
CA HIS A 27 79.24 17.29 -28.45
C HIS A 27 79.16 15.86 -29.05
N GLY A 28 78.76 15.80 -30.34
CA GLY A 28 79.47 15.04 -31.39
C GLY A 28 78.77 13.83 -32.04
N GLY A 29 78.26 14.03 -33.27
CA GLY A 29 78.60 13.20 -34.45
C GLY A 29 78.08 11.76 -34.63
N SER A 30 77.21 11.59 -35.64
CA SER A 30 77.11 10.49 -36.63
C SER A 30 76.89 9.04 -36.19
N GLY A 31 75.90 8.38 -36.80
CA GLY A 31 75.87 6.91 -36.87
C GLY A 31 74.48 6.30 -37.04
N VAL A 32 74.12 6.04 -38.29
CA VAL A 32 72.95 5.32 -38.80
C VAL A 32 72.63 4.04 -38.01
N CYS A 33 71.39 3.86 -37.54
CA CYS A 33 70.71 2.57 -37.66
C CYS A 33 69.17 2.74 -37.63
N ALA A 34 68.56 2.22 -38.68
CA ALA A 34 67.17 2.39 -39.06
C ALA A 34 66.23 1.37 -38.38
N MET A 35 64.93 1.67 -38.49
CA MET A 35 63.81 0.73 -38.44
C MET A 35 63.52 0.01 -37.10
N ALA A 36 62.89 0.70 -36.15
CA ALA A 36 62.04 0.02 -35.14
C ALA A 36 61.10 0.95 -34.31
N ARG A 37 60.81 2.19 -34.75
CA ARG A 37 59.99 3.12 -33.92
C ARG A 37 58.81 3.82 -34.62
N ASN A 38 58.50 3.47 -35.86
CA ASN A 38 57.40 4.11 -36.61
C ASN A 38 56.13 3.26 -36.80
N ALA A 39 56.07 2.06 -36.23
CA ALA A 39 54.86 1.21 -36.29
C ALA A 39 53.90 1.48 -35.11
N ALA A 40 54.41 1.61 -33.89
CA ALA A 40 53.57 1.79 -32.70
C ALA A 40 52.80 3.12 -32.69
N THR A 41 53.42 4.20 -33.15
CA THR A 41 52.78 5.53 -33.19
C THR A 41 51.74 5.66 -34.32
N ARG A 42 51.85 4.84 -35.38
CA ARG A 42 50.86 4.81 -36.47
C ARG A 42 49.65 3.94 -36.14
N VAL A 43 49.82 2.88 -35.34
CA VAL A 43 48.69 2.04 -34.89
C VAL A 43 47.84 2.76 -33.84
N VAL A 44 48.45 3.53 -32.93
CA VAL A 44 47.70 4.33 -31.94
C VAL A 44 46.97 5.51 -32.61
N ALA A 45 47.58 6.16 -33.61
CA ALA A 45 46.90 7.20 -34.38
C ALA A 45 45.78 6.66 -35.28
N LEU A 46 45.94 5.46 -35.88
CA LEU A 46 44.87 4.81 -36.63
C LEU A 46 43.74 4.30 -35.73
N LEU A 47 44.01 3.80 -34.52
CA LEU A 47 42.97 3.40 -33.57
C LEU A 47 42.19 4.61 -33.02
N LEU A 48 42.86 5.74 -32.77
CA LEU A 48 42.18 6.98 -32.39
C LEU A 48 41.37 7.59 -33.54
N LEU A 49 41.87 7.52 -34.78
CA LEU A 49 41.11 7.95 -35.97
C LEU A 49 39.95 7.00 -36.29
N LEU A 50 40.09 5.68 -36.05
CA LEU A 50 39.00 4.71 -36.22
C LEU A 50 37.94 4.89 -35.14
N CYS A 51 38.33 5.14 -33.88
CA CYS A 51 37.39 5.45 -32.80
C CYS A 51 36.65 6.76 -33.06
N VAL A 52 37.32 7.81 -33.56
CA VAL A 52 36.65 9.06 -33.93
C VAL A 52 35.77 8.88 -35.18
N SER A 53 36.15 8.05 -36.16
CA SER A 53 35.32 7.80 -37.35
C SER A 53 34.14 6.83 -37.11
N VAL A 54 34.26 5.89 -36.16
CA VAL A 54 33.16 4.99 -35.76
C VAL A 54 32.19 5.72 -34.80
N SER A 55 32.69 6.68 -34.02
CA SER A 55 31.83 7.62 -33.26
C SER A 55 31.14 8.67 -34.16
N LEU A 56 31.62 8.91 -35.38
CA LEU A 56 30.99 9.79 -36.38
C LEU A 56 30.13 9.05 -37.43
N LEU A 57 30.04 7.71 -37.37
CA LEU A 57 29.13 6.89 -38.18
C LEU A 57 27.93 6.33 -37.40
N LEU A 58 27.75 6.77 -36.14
CA LEU A 58 26.55 6.53 -35.33
C LEU A 58 25.80 7.83 -34.97
N VAL A 59 26.21 8.97 -35.55
CA VAL A 59 25.38 10.18 -35.56
C VAL A 59 24.54 10.09 -36.82
N SER A 60 23.32 9.59 -36.66
CA SER A 60 22.25 9.77 -37.65
C SER A 60 22.28 11.22 -38.14
N PRO A 61 22.05 11.52 -39.44
CA PRO A 61 21.78 12.90 -39.84
C PRO A 61 20.71 13.44 -38.89
N PRO A 62 20.76 14.72 -38.46
CA PRO A 62 19.59 15.29 -37.81
C PRO A 62 18.44 15.01 -38.76
N ALA A 63 17.51 14.15 -38.31
CA ALA A 63 16.27 13.97 -38.99
C ALA A 63 15.77 15.39 -39.23
N ALA A 64 15.60 15.77 -40.50
CA ALA A 64 14.96 17.03 -40.83
C ALA A 64 13.78 17.16 -39.88
N ASP A 65 13.78 18.22 -39.05
CA ASP A 65 12.90 18.40 -37.90
C ASP A 65 11.55 17.75 -38.18
N ARG A 66 11.35 16.52 -37.67
CA ARG A 66 10.00 16.11 -37.35
C ARG A 66 9.71 16.96 -36.14
N ALA A 67 9.12 18.13 -36.39
CA ALA A 67 8.49 18.92 -35.35
C ALA A 67 7.82 17.93 -34.39
N VAL A 68 8.26 17.93 -33.14
CA VAL A 68 7.57 17.17 -32.11
C VAL A 68 6.15 17.73 -32.14
N ALA A 69 5.23 16.96 -32.70
CA ALA A 69 3.85 17.34 -32.82
C ALA A 69 3.37 17.55 -31.38
N GLY A 70 2.93 18.77 -31.03
CA GLY A 70 2.44 19.07 -29.67
C GLY A 70 1.26 18.17 -29.30
N ALA A 71 0.89 18.15 -28.01
CA ALA A 71 -0.07 17.17 -27.48
C ALA A 71 -1.45 17.22 -28.17
N LEU A 72 -1.78 18.33 -28.84
CA LEU A 72 -3.02 18.55 -29.56
C LEU A 72 -2.84 18.59 -31.08
N SER A 73 -1.73 18.09 -31.62
CA SER A 73 -1.54 18.04 -33.06
C SER A 73 -2.61 17.22 -33.78
N GLY A 74 -3.16 17.78 -34.85
CA GLY A 74 -4.28 17.21 -35.59
C GLY A 74 -5.66 17.50 -34.99
N TRP A 75 -5.73 18.16 -33.82
CA TRP A 75 -6.99 18.65 -33.28
C TRP A 75 -7.41 19.98 -33.92
N LYS A 76 -8.72 20.22 -33.94
CA LYS A 76 -9.36 21.40 -34.52
C LYS A 76 -10.32 21.96 -33.49
N PHE A 77 -9.97 23.08 -32.87
CA PHE A 77 -10.82 23.74 -31.88
C PHE A 77 -11.49 24.96 -32.51
N CYS A 78 -12.81 25.05 -32.41
CA CYS A 78 -13.51 26.30 -32.65
C CYS A 78 -13.67 27.02 -31.31
N VAL A 79 -12.97 28.14 -31.12
CA VAL A 79 -13.05 28.97 -29.91
C VAL A 79 -13.95 30.17 -30.19
N ASP A 80 -15.03 30.29 -29.43
CA ASP A 80 -16.11 31.23 -29.66
C ASP A 80 -16.17 32.30 -28.56
N PRO A 81 -15.52 33.46 -28.73
CA PRO A 81 -15.70 34.56 -27.79
C PRO A 81 -17.11 35.17 -27.96
N GLY A 82 -17.94 35.05 -26.92
CA GLY A 82 -19.32 35.54 -26.89
C GLY A 82 -19.47 37.00 -27.28
N HIS A 83 -20.65 37.38 -27.79
CA HIS A 83 -21.02 38.76 -28.16
C HIS A 83 -20.11 39.39 -29.24
N GLY A 84 -20.05 40.72 -29.34
CA GLY A 84 -19.20 41.45 -30.30
C GLY A 84 -19.98 42.47 -31.14
N GLY A 85 -19.31 43.56 -31.53
CA GLY A 85 -19.92 44.68 -32.21
C GLY A 85 -20.88 45.43 -31.27
N ALA A 86 -22.13 45.61 -31.72
CA ALA A 86 -23.16 46.30 -30.93
C ALA A 86 -23.71 45.46 -29.75
N GLU A 87 -23.55 44.13 -29.80
CA GLU A 87 -23.85 43.23 -28.69
C GLU A 87 -22.69 43.31 -27.69
N THR A 88 -22.90 44.01 -26.57
CA THR A 88 -21.87 44.20 -25.55
C THR A 88 -21.71 43.01 -24.60
N GLY A 89 -22.71 42.14 -24.56
CA GLY A 89 -22.94 41.25 -23.43
C GLY A 89 -23.26 42.03 -22.17
N ALA A 90 -23.04 41.41 -21.01
CA ALA A 90 -23.17 42.07 -19.72
C ALA A 90 -22.18 43.23 -19.56
N GLN A 91 -22.56 44.21 -18.72
CA GLN A 91 -21.72 45.34 -18.36
C GLN A 91 -21.49 45.37 -16.86
N GLY A 92 -20.21 45.39 -16.46
CA GLY A 92 -19.80 45.50 -15.08
C GLY A 92 -20.12 46.87 -14.46
N PRO A 93 -20.17 46.98 -13.12
CA PRO A 93 -20.45 48.23 -12.40
C PRO A 93 -19.62 49.46 -12.80
N THR A 94 -18.39 49.27 -13.25
CA THR A 94 -17.47 50.35 -13.71
C THR A 94 -17.43 50.50 -15.23
N GLY A 95 -18.26 49.75 -15.95
CA GLY A 95 -18.41 49.84 -17.40
C GLY A 95 -17.56 48.86 -18.20
N LEU A 96 -16.91 47.86 -17.57
CA LEU A 96 -16.25 46.77 -18.31
C LEU A 96 -17.29 46.00 -19.12
N LEU A 97 -17.00 45.69 -20.38
CA LEU A 97 -17.92 44.97 -21.26
C LEU A 97 -17.52 43.51 -21.38
N GLU A 98 -18.48 42.60 -21.26
CA GLU A 98 -18.27 41.16 -21.35
C GLU A 98 -17.60 40.74 -22.67
N LYS A 99 -18.03 41.35 -23.78
CA LYS A 99 -17.45 41.07 -25.10
C LYS A 99 -15.94 41.26 -25.19
N ASP A 100 -15.37 42.17 -24.40
CA ASP A 100 -13.94 42.49 -24.41
C ASP A 100 -13.17 41.44 -23.59
N VAL A 101 -13.73 41.05 -22.43
CA VAL A 101 -13.20 39.98 -21.57
C VAL A 101 -13.21 38.65 -22.31
N ASN A 102 -14.36 38.29 -22.91
CA ASN A 102 -14.53 37.04 -23.66
C ASN A 102 -13.54 36.95 -24.83
N LEU A 103 -13.31 38.05 -25.56
CA LEU A 103 -12.36 38.09 -26.66
C LEU A 103 -10.93 37.84 -26.18
N GLN A 104 -10.54 38.46 -25.07
CA GLN A 104 -9.18 38.35 -24.55
C GLN A 104 -8.87 36.95 -24.02
N VAL A 105 -9.78 36.34 -23.24
CA VAL A 105 -9.62 34.95 -22.77
C VAL A 105 -9.56 33.97 -23.94
N ALA A 106 -10.43 34.14 -24.94
CA ALA A 106 -10.43 33.30 -26.14
C ALA A 106 -9.12 33.42 -26.94
N TYR A 107 -8.53 34.61 -27.01
CA TYR A 107 -7.23 34.82 -27.63
C TYR A 107 -6.09 34.12 -26.90
N ASN A 108 -6.09 34.22 -25.57
CA ASN A 108 -5.13 33.55 -24.72
C ASN A 108 -5.23 32.02 -24.89
N LEU A 109 -6.46 31.49 -24.89
CA LEU A 109 -6.74 30.08 -25.11
C LEU A 109 -6.29 29.61 -26.49
N LYS A 110 -6.54 30.40 -27.54
CA LYS A 110 -6.04 30.12 -28.90
C LYS A 110 -4.52 29.97 -28.89
N GLY A 111 -3.79 30.89 -28.26
CA GLY A 111 -2.32 30.84 -28.19
C GLY A 111 -1.82 29.56 -27.51
N LEU A 112 -2.47 29.15 -26.41
CA LEU A 112 -2.15 27.91 -25.71
C LEU A 112 -2.42 26.67 -26.59
N LEU A 113 -3.59 26.60 -27.22
CA LEU A 113 -3.98 25.51 -28.12
C LEU A 113 -3.04 25.38 -29.32
N GLU A 114 -2.69 26.49 -29.97
CA GLU A 114 -1.75 26.50 -31.09
C GLU A 114 -0.32 26.15 -30.66
N SER A 115 0.09 26.54 -29.44
CA SER A 115 1.40 26.16 -28.90
C SER A 115 1.53 24.65 -28.68
N GLU A 116 0.41 23.96 -28.45
CA GLU A 116 0.30 22.50 -28.37
C GLU A 116 0.01 21.84 -29.73
N GLY A 117 0.12 22.58 -30.83
CA GLY A 117 0.02 22.06 -32.19
C GLY A 117 -1.40 21.89 -32.73
N ALA A 118 -2.44 22.35 -32.01
CA ALA A 118 -3.80 22.34 -32.52
C ALA A 118 -4.00 23.38 -33.63
N GLU A 119 -4.92 23.09 -34.56
CA GLU A 119 -5.51 24.12 -35.40
C GLU A 119 -6.66 24.79 -34.62
N VAL A 120 -6.71 26.13 -34.66
CA VAL A 120 -7.75 26.89 -33.94
C VAL A 120 -8.46 27.84 -34.89
N LEU A 121 -9.78 27.71 -34.97
CA LEU A 121 -10.68 28.68 -35.60
C LEU A 121 -11.33 29.52 -34.51
N MET A 122 -11.18 30.84 -34.56
CA MET A 122 -12.00 31.74 -33.74
C MET A 122 -13.22 32.23 -34.52
N THR A 123 -14.39 32.28 -33.88
CA THR A 123 -15.61 32.79 -34.53
C THR A 123 -15.54 34.29 -34.83
N ARG A 124 -14.80 35.04 -34.01
CA ARG A 124 -14.34 36.42 -34.26
C ARG A 124 -12.95 36.63 -33.67
N THR A 125 -12.16 37.51 -34.29
CA THR A 125 -10.80 37.89 -33.85
C THR A 125 -10.70 39.38 -33.52
N ASP A 126 -11.81 40.10 -33.60
CA ASP A 126 -11.92 41.50 -33.27
C ASP A 126 -13.31 41.78 -32.69
N ASP A 127 -13.66 43.05 -32.51
CA ASP A 127 -14.98 43.50 -32.05
C ASP A 127 -16.03 43.46 -33.18
N SER A 128 -16.00 42.43 -34.02
CA SER A 128 -17.02 42.19 -35.05
C SER A 128 -18.28 41.54 -34.48
N ALA A 129 -19.42 41.91 -35.05
CA ALA A 129 -20.68 41.24 -34.78
C ALA A 129 -20.75 39.92 -35.57
N VAL A 130 -20.88 38.80 -34.85
CA VAL A 130 -21.09 37.47 -35.43
C VAL A 130 -22.36 36.87 -34.84
N SER A 131 -23.33 36.56 -35.71
CA SER A 131 -24.61 36.00 -35.28
C SER A 131 -24.44 34.59 -34.72
N ILE A 132 -25.36 34.18 -33.84
CA ILE A 132 -25.41 32.81 -33.30
C ILE A 132 -25.38 31.76 -34.42
N THR A 133 -26.13 31.98 -35.50
CA THR A 133 -26.15 31.11 -36.68
C THR A 133 -24.78 30.96 -37.33
N GLN A 134 -24.05 32.06 -37.50
CA GLN A 134 -22.71 32.02 -38.10
C GLN A 134 -21.71 31.26 -37.23
N ARG A 135 -21.76 31.42 -35.91
CA ARG A 135 -20.82 30.78 -34.96
C ARG A 135 -20.80 29.25 -35.09
N TRP A 136 -21.97 28.61 -34.98
CA TRP A 136 -22.04 27.16 -35.11
C TRP A 136 -21.88 26.68 -36.56
N GLN A 137 -22.26 27.47 -37.57
CA GLN A 137 -22.02 27.14 -38.98
C GLN A 137 -20.52 27.13 -39.31
N MET A 138 -19.76 28.09 -38.79
CA MET A 138 -18.31 28.13 -38.92
C MET A 138 -17.67 26.87 -38.33
N ALA A 139 -18.05 26.51 -37.10
CA ALA A 139 -17.55 25.31 -36.43
C ALA A 139 -17.87 24.02 -37.21
N ASN A 140 -19.13 23.86 -37.62
CA ASN A 140 -19.60 22.66 -38.34
C ASN A 140 -18.95 22.55 -39.73
N SER A 141 -18.92 23.64 -40.50
CA SER A 141 -18.37 23.64 -41.87
C SER A 141 -16.86 23.43 -41.91
N TRP A 142 -16.14 23.92 -40.91
CA TRP A 142 -14.70 23.69 -40.78
C TRP A 142 -14.35 22.28 -40.29
N GLY A 143 -15.33 21.57 -39.73
CA GLY A 143 -15.13 20.25 -39.14
C GLY A 143 -14.36 20.32 -37.82
N ALA A 144 -14.73 21.27 -36.94
CA ALA A 144 -14.12 21.36 -35.62
C ALA A 144 -14.34 20.05 -34.83
N HIS A 145 -13.30 19.60 -34.12
CA HIS A 145 -13.38 18.46 -33.22
C HIS A 145 -14.03 18.84 -31.88
N ARG A 146 -13.91 20.10 -31.46
CA ARG A 146 -14.51 20.68 -30.26
C ARG A 146 -14.91 22.13 -30.47
N PHE A 147 -15.96 22.55 -29.77
CA PHE A 147 -16.42 23.93 -29.72
C PHE A 147 -16.40 24.45 -28.28
N ILE A 148 -15.68 25.55 -28.04
CA ILE A 148 -15.51 26.15 -26.72
C ILE A 148 -16.01 27.59 -26.79
N SER A 149 -17.17 27.88 -26.20
CA SER A 149 -17.70 29.24 -26.10
C SER A 149 -17.31 29.87 -24.76
N VAL A 150 -16.78 31.09 -24.78
CA VAL A 150 -16.28 31.79 -23.59
C VAL A 150 -17.19 32.97 -23.27
N HIS A 151 -17.74 32.98 -22.05
CA HIS A 151 -18.69 33.96 -21.52
C HIS A 151 -18.42 34.32 -20.05
N HIS A 152 -18.99 35.44 -19.61
CA HIS A 152 -18.94 35.89 -18.23
C HIS A 152 -20.33 36.36 -17.76
N ASN A 153 -20.82 35.75 -16.69
CA ASN A 153 -22.22 35.83 -16.32
C ASN A 153 -22.55 37.19 -15.67
N ALA A 154 -23.84 37.45 -15.47
CA ALA A 154 -24.30 38.61 -14.73
C ALA A 154 -25.62 38.33 -14.01
N GLU A 155 -25.76 38.89 -12.82
CA GLU A 155 -26.99 38.82 -12.02
C GLU A 155 -27.33 40.19 -11.42
N SER A 156 -28.61 40.38 -11.13
CA SER A 156 -29.15 41.58 -10.48
C SER A 156 -28.60 41.78 -9.07
N ASP A 157 -28.47 40.70 -8.29
CA ASP A 157 -27.73 40.71 -7.03
C ASP A 157 -26.22 40.60 -7.30
N ARG A 158 -25.55 41.74 -7.11
CA ARG A 158 -24.12 41.90 -7.38
C ARG A 158 -23.20 41.17 -6.40
N ASN A 159 -23.74 40.51 -5.37
CA ASN A 159 -22.95 39.66 -4.49
C ASN A 159 -22.78 38.24 -5.03
N ILE A 160 -23.58 37.84 -6.02
CA ILE A 160 -23.51 36.50 -6.62
C ILE A 160 -22.26 36.37 -7.48
N ASN A 161 -21.48 35.32 -7.23
CA ASN A 161 -20.35 34.92 -8.06
C ASN A 161 -20.06 33.43 -7.85
N TYR A 162 -20.17 32.65 -8.92
CA TYR A 162 -19.84 31.22 -8.96
C TYR A 162 -19.46 30.83 -10.39
N THR A 163 -18.84 29.68 -10.55
CA THR A 163 -18.48 29.12 -11.84
C THR A 163 -19.56 28.14 -12.30
N VAL A 164 -19.94 28.22 -13.57
CA VAL A 164 -20.85 27.24 -14.21
C VAL A 164 -20.41 26.99 -15.66
N THR A 165 -20.54 25.74 -16.12
CA THR A 165 -20.26 25.35 -17.50
C THR A 165 -21.53 24.77 -18.10
N LEU A 166 -21.91 25.23 -19.29
CA LEU A 166 -23.14 24.84 -19.95
C LEU A 166 -22.87 23.84 -21.08
N VAL A 167 -23.80 22.90 -21.26
CA VAL A 167 -23.86 21.97 -22.39
C VAL A 167 -25.28 21.90 -22.94
N SER A 168 -25.45 21.42 -24.18
CA SER A 168 -26.78 21.15 -24.73
C SER A 168 -27.57 20.14 -23.87
N VAL A 169 -28.89 20.25 -23.83
CA VAL A 169 -29.76 19.17 -23.33
C VAL A 169 -29.54 17.83 -24.03
N ASN A 170 -29.07 17.87 -25.29
CA ASN A 170 -28.75 16.70 -26.10
C ASN A 170 -27.23 16.45 -26.18
N ALA A 171 -26.45 16.97 -25.22
CA ALA A 171 -25.00 16.84 -25.21
C ALA A 171 -24.56 15.37 -25.23
N SER A 172 -23.52 15.07 -26.00
CA SER A 172 -22.85 13.78 -25.94
C SER A 172 -22.18 13.59 -24.58
N GLN A 173 -21.90 12.33 -24.25
CA GLN A 173 -21.13 11.99 -23.05
C GLN A 173 -19.77 12.70 -23.05
N GLU A 174 -19.10 12.77 -24.21
CA GLU A 174 -17.85 13.48 -24.42
C GLU A 174 -17.94 15.00 -24.13
N ALA A 175 -19.09 15.64 -24.44
CA ALA A 175 -19.31 17.04 -24.10
C ALA A 175 -19.54 17.25 -22.61
N LEU A 176 -20.23 16.32 -21.95
CA LEU A 176 -20.42 16.34 -20.49
C LEU A 176 -19.10 16.16 -19.75
N GLU A 177 -18.24 15.26 -20.22
CA GLU A 177 -16.92 15.02 -19.65
C GLU A 177 -16.02 16.25 -19.80
N LEU A 178 -15.96 16.81 -21.02
CA LEU A 178 -15.24 18.05 -21.27
C LEU A 178 -15.74 19.21 -20.40
N ALA A 179 -17.06 19.33 -20.22
CA ALA A 179 -17.64 20.38 -19.38
C ALA A 179 -17.30 20.20 -17.90
N ASN A 180 -17.40 18.99 -17.36
CA ASN A 180 -17.06 18.72 -15.96
C ASN A 180 -15.58 18.95 -15.68
N ALA A 181 -14.72 18.60 -16.64
CA ALA A 181 -13.30 18.84 -16.58
C ALA A 181 -12.95 20.33 -16.49
N VAL A 182 -13.45 21.10 -17.45
CA VAL A 182 -13.22 22.55 -17.51
C VAL A 182 -13.84 23.24 -16.28
N GLN A 183 -15.02 22.80 -15.84
CA GLN A 183 -15.65 23.27 -14.62
C GLN A 183 -14.75 23.08 -13.39
N ALA A 184 -14.17 21.88 -13.21
CA ALA A 184 -13.32 21.58 -12.07
C ALA A 184 -12.04 22.45 -12.04
N GLU A 185 -11.38 22.61 -13.18
CA GLU A 185 -10.17 23.44 -13.30
C GLU A 185 -10.46 24.92 -13.05
N LEU A 186 -11.57 25.45 -13.58
CA LEU A 186 -11.98 26.84 -13.33
C LEU A 186 -12.30 27.08 -11.84
N VAL A 187 -13.00 26.15 -11.19
CA VAL A 187 -13.29 26.23 -9.75
C VAL A 187 -12.00 26.17 -8.94
N GLY A 188 -11.08 25.25 -9.28
CA GLY A 188 -9.80 25.12 -8.58
C GLY A 188 -8.90 26.34 -8.72
N GLU A 189 -8.85 26.95 -9.91
CA GLU A 189 -8.00 28.12 -10.20
C GLU A 189 -8.48 29.41 -9.48
N PHE A 190 -9.79 29.57 -9.30
CA PHE A 190 -10.37 30.83 -8.79
C PHE A 190 -11.02 30.73 -7.40
N GLY A 191 -11.28 29.52 -6.90
CA GLY A 191 -11.91 29.33 -5.59
C GLY A 191 -13.32 29.92 -5.48
N LEU A 192 -14.02 30.10 -6.60
CA LEU A 192 -15.41 30.56 -6.63
C LEU A 192 -16.36 29.41 -6.28
N GLY A 193 -17.62 29.74 -5.97
CA GLY A 193 -18.64 28.70 -5.76
C GLY A 193 -18.78 27.79 -6.98
N ASN A 194 -19.05 26.50 -6.77
CA ASN A 194 -19.23 25.51 -7.84
C ASN A 194 -20.72 25.24 -8.10
N SER A 195 -21.24 25.70 -9.24
CA SER A 195 -22.64 25.45 -9.65
C SER A 195 -22.80 24.19 -10.52
N GLY A 196 -21.69 23.51 -10.83
CA GLY A 196 -21.64 22.31 -11.67
C GLY A 196 -21.84 22.57 -13.16
N VAL A 197 -22.22 21.51 -13.89
CA VAL A 197 -22.50 21.55 -15.32
C VAL A 197 -24.00 21.57 -15.57
N TRP A 198 -24.48 22.54 -16.34
CA TRP A 198 -25.91 22.71 -16.62
C TRP A 198 -26.26 22.31 -18.06
N LYS A 199 -27.33 21.53 -18.21
CA LYS A 199 -27.92 21.19 -19.51
C LYS A 199 -28.95 22.24 -19.92
N VAL A 200 -28.74 22.89 -21.06
CA VAL A 200 -29.58 24.02 -21.52
C VAL A 200 -30.14 23.80 -22.92
N SER A 201 -31.41 24.16 -23.13
CA SER A 201 -32.11 24.05 -24.43
C SER A 201 -32.22 25.38 -25.17
N TYR A 202 -31.88 26.50 -24.53
CA TYR A 202 -31.98 27.85 -25.11
C TYR A 202 -30.67 28.35 -25.75
N CYS A 203 -29.53 27.70 -25.49
CA CYS A 203 -28.24 28.14 -26.02
C CYS A 203 -28.03 27.68 -27.47
N GLY A 204 -28.27 28.60 -28.42
CA GLY A 204 -28.26 28.30 -29.85
C GLY A 204 -26.91 27.84 -30.40
N VAL A 205 -25.78 28.26 -29.83
CA VAL A 205 -24.45 27.77 -30.26
C VAL A 205 -24.25 26.30 -29.88
N LEU A 206 -24.61 25.90 -28.65
CA LEU A 206 -24.43 24.52 -28.17
C LEU A 206 -25.40 23.53 -28.82
N ASN A 207 -26.63 23.97 -29.11
CA ASN A 207 -27.68 23.09 -29.62
C ASN A 207 -27.59 22.79 -31.12
N ASN A 208 -26.79 23.56 -31.88
CA ASN A 208 -26.68 23.41 -33.34
C ASN A 208 -25.28 22.98 -33.80
N THR A 209 -24.28 22.97 -32.92
CA THR A 209 -22.98 22.35 -33.19
C THR A 209 -23.07 20.84 -33.28
N THR A 210 -22.32 20.22 -34.20
CA THR A 210 -22.33 18.76 -34.40
C THR A 210 -21.21 18.02 -33.67
N MET A 211 -20.28 18.75 -33.06
CA MET A 211 -19.19 18.23 -32.24
C MET A 211 -19.46 18.50 -30.75
N PRO A 212 -18.73 17.87 -29.82
CA PRO A 212 -18.84 18.21 -28.40
C PRO A 212 -18.57 19.70 -28.17
N ALA A 213 -19.52 20.34 -27.50
CA ALA A 213 -19.57 21.78 -27.33
C ALA A 213 -19.86 22.15 -25.88
N ILE A 214 -19.09 23.10 -25.35
CA ILE A 214 -19.28 23.67 -24.01
C ILE A 214 -19.33 25.19 -24.10
N LEU A 215 -19.97 25.81 -23.10
CA LEU A 215 -19.92 27.25 -22.86
C LEU A 215 -19.52 27.50 -21.42
N THR A 216 -18.44 28.23 -21.19
CA THR A 216 -17.94 28.54 -19.85
C THR A 216 -18.47 29.89 -19.39
N GLU A 217 -19.06 29.92 -18.21
CA GLU A 217 -19.39 31.13 -17.44
C GLU A 217 -18.47 31.12 -16.22
N ALA A 218 -17.21 31.54 -16.41
CA ALA A 218 -16.16 31.34 -15.41
C ALA A 218 -16.43 32.12 -14.11
N SER A 219 -16.97 33.32 -14.25
CA SER A 219 -17.28 34.23 -13.14
C SER A 219 -18.32 35.28 -13.56
N PHE A 220 -18.81 36.07 -12.60
CA PHE A 220 -19.86 37.07 -12.82
C PHE A 220 -19.29 38.48 -12.97
N ILE A 221 -19.35 39.09 -14.16
CA ILE A 221 -18.89 40.47 -14.41
C ILE A 221 -19.70 41.53 -13.65
N SER A 222 -20.93 41.20 -13.24
CA SER A 222 -21.77 42.06 -12.41
C SER A 222 -21.24 42.22 -10.96
N ASN A 223 -20.40 41.29 -10.49
CA ASN A 223 -19.81 41.34 -9.16
C ASN A 223 -18.64 42.34 -9.12
N PRO A 224 -18.67 43.40 -8.26
CA PRO A 224 -17.66 44.46 -8.29
C PRO A 224 -16.22 43.99 -8.01
N ALA A 225 -16.04 42.99 -7.13
CA ALA A 225 -14.72 42.45 -6.83
C ALA A 225 -14.20 41.62 -8.02
N GLN A 226 -15.09 40.88 -8.66
CA GLN A 226 -14.76 40.10 -9.85
C GLN A 226 -14.46 41.00 -11.07
N GLU A 227 -15.25 42.06 -11.29
CA GLU A 227 -14.99 43.03 -12.36
C GLU A 227 -13.58 43.62 -12.25
N GLN A 228 -13.08 43.87 -11.04
CA GLN A 228 -11.72 44.34 -10.82
C GLN A 228 -10.67 43.31 -11.27
N LEU A 229 -10.90 42.02 -11.01
CA LEU A 229 -10.03 40.92 -11.44
C LEU A 229 -10.08 40.69 -12.95
N LEU A 230 -11.25 40.81 -13.58
CA LEU A 230 -11.43 40.67 -15.03
C LEU A 230 -10.76 41.79 -15.84
N ARG A 231 -10.31 42.87 -15.19
CA ARG A 231 -9.46 43.91 -15.80
C ARG A 231 -7.97 43.57 -15.78
N ASP A 232 -7.56 42.57 -15.00
CA ASP A 232 -6.17 42.13 -14.89
C ASP A 232 -5.86 41.10 -15.99
N PRO A 233 -4.96 41.39 -16.95
CA PRO A 233 -4.57 40.43 -17.97
C PRO A 233 -4.06 39.10 -17.39
N ALA A 234 -3.41 39.11 -16.22
CA ALA A 234 -2.92 37.89 -15.59
C ALA A 234 -4.06 36.99 -15.09
N TYR A 235 -5.21 37.57 -14.74
CA TYR A 235 -6.41 36.80 -14.39
C TYR A 235 -6.98 36.09 -15.63
N LEU A 236 -7.08 36.82 -16.75
CA LEU A 236 -7.58 36.29 -18.02
C LEU A 236 -6.65 35.22 -18.61
N ASP A 237 -5.34 35.34 -18.40
CA ASP A 237 -4.37 34.29 -18.74
C ASP A 237 -4.61 33.02 -17.94
N ARG A 238 -4.84 33.14 -16.62
CA ARG A 238 -5.13 31.98 -15.75
C ARG A 238 -6.44 31.29 -16.11
N GLU A 239 -7.46 32.05 -16.52
CA GLU A 239 -8.72 31.47 -17.02
C GLU A 239 -8.49 30.60 -18.27
N ALA A 240 -7.75 31.15 -19.25
CA ALA A 240 -7.40 30.40 -20.45
C ALA A 240 -6.57 29.14 -20.13
N VAL A 241 -5.65 29.23 -19.16
CA VAL A 241 -4.88 28.07 -18.67
C VAL A 241 -5.79 27.04 -18.00
N ALA A 242 -6.75 27.44 -17.18
CA ALA A 242 -7.70 26.53 -16.55
C ALA A 242 -8.59 25.82 -17.59
N ILE A 243 -9.10 26.55 -18.59
CA ILE A 243 -9.82 25.95 -19.71
C ILE A 243 -8.92 24.98 -20.48
N MET A 244 -7.66 25.37 -20.74
CA MET A 244 -6.68 24.53 -21.42
C MET A 244 -6.33 23.25 -20.63
N ARG A 245 -6.23 23.31 -19.30
CA ARG A 245 -6.04 22.13 -18.44
C ARG A 245 -7.25 21.20 -18.49
N GLY A 246 -8.46 21.76 -18.49
CA GLY A 246 -9.70 20.98 -18.66
C GLY A 246 -9.80 20.33 -20.04
N ILE A 247 -9.36 21.01 -21.11
CA ILE A 247 -9.22 20.44 -22.46
C ILE A 247 -8.15 19.34 -22.48
N HIS A 248 -7.04 19.55 -21.78
CA HIS A 248 -5.94 18.62 -21.66
C HIS A 248 -6.22 17.41 -20.81
N MET A 249 -7.41 17.29 -20.19
CA MET A 249 -7.82 16.10 -19.47
C MET A 249 -7.31 14.89 -20.24
N PRO A 250 -6.25 14.22 -19.74
CA PRO A 250 -5.77 13.04 -20.39
C PRO A 250 -6.96 12.09 -20.39
N SER A 251 -7.14 11.42 -21.52
CA SER A 251 -8.10 10.35 -21.68
C SER A 251 -7.88 9.41 -20.49
N SER A 252 -8.73 9.58 -19.47
CA SER A 252 -8.43 9.05 -18.15
C SER A 252 -8.73 7.57 -18.25
N ILE A 253 -7.65 6.82 -18.39
CA ILE A 253 -7.64 5.39 -18.32
C ILE A 253 -7.71 5.06 -16.84
N ASN A 254 -8.79 4.41 -16.45
CA ASN A 254 -9.04 3.97 -15.08
C ASN A 254 -9.29 2.48 -15.09
N PHE A 255 -8.77 1.76 -14.11
CA PHE A 255 -9.19 0.38 -13.87
C PHE A 255 -10.61 0.40 -13.28
N VAL A 256 -11.54 -0.28 -13.97
CA VAL A 256 -12.82 -0.74 -13.42
C VAL A 256 -12.60 -2.04 -12.66
N LEU A 257 -11.82 -2.95 -13.24
CA LEU A 257 -11.33 -4.16 -12.60
C LEU A 257 -9.83 -4.34 -12.87
N PRO A 258 -9.07 -4.90 -11.91
CA PRO A 258 -9.48 -5.15 -10.52
C PRO A 258 -9.74 -3.84 -9.76
N GLN A 259 -10.69 -3.88 -8.82
CA GLN A 259 -10.86 -2.81 -7.83
C GLN A 259 -9.68 -2.83 -6.83
N GLU A 260 -9.49 -1.76 -6.06
CA GLU A 260 -8.49 -1.71 -4.98
C GLU A 260 -8.74 -2.83 -3.96
N ASN A 261 -7.67 -3.30 -3.30
CA ASN A 261 -7.64 -4.40 -2.31
C ASN A 261 -7.80 -5.83 -2.83
N ARG A 262 -7.95 -6.01 -4.14
CA ARG A 262 -8.26 -7.34 -4.68
C ARG A 262 -7.08 -8.31 -4.52
N VAL A 263 -7.25 -9.25 -3.59
CA VAL A 263 -6.53 -10.51 -3.61
C VAL A 263 -7.02 -11.32 -4.82
N SER A 264 -6.10 -11.65 -5.70
CA SER A 264 -6.40 -12.21 -7.01
C SER A 264 -5.77 -13.58 -7.19
N TRP A 265 -6.57 -14.52 -7.68
CA TRP A 265 -6.17 -15.87 -8.01
C TRP A 265 -6.68 -16.24 -9.41
N GLY A 266 -5.85 -16.95 -10.16
CA GLY A 266 -6.21 -17.47 -11.48
C GLY A 266 -6.58 -16.37 -12.47
N PRO A 267 -7.58 -16.60 -13.34
CA PRO A 267 -7.94 -15.60 -14.36
C PRO A 267 -8.54 -14.32 -13.75
N VAL A 268 -7.76 -13.24 -13.81
CA VAL A 268 -8.10 -11.89 -13.36
C VAL A 268 -8.64 -11.10 -14.55
N ASN A 269 -9.92 -10.77 -14.52
CA ASN A 269 -10.48 -9.78 -15.43
C ASN A 269 -9.88 -8.41 -15.12
N VAL A 270 -9.34 -7.78 -16.15
CA VAL A 270 -8.87 -6.40 -16.12
C VAL A 270 -9.77 -5.60 -17.05
N GLU A 271 -10.58 -4.73 -16.48
CA GLU A 271 -11.50 -3.90 -17.23
C GLU A 271 -11.10 -2.45 -17.05
N LEU A 272 -11.10 -1.71 -18.15
CA LEU A 272 -10.66 -0.32 -18.16
C LEU A 272 -11.81 0.56 -18.62
N GLN A 273 -12.03 1.65 -17.89
CA GLN A 273 -12.84 2.77 -18.33
C GLN A 273 -11.90 3.82 -18.90
N MET A 274 -12.21 4.32 -20.09
CA MET A 274 -11.40 5.32 -20.78
C MET A 274 -12.30 6.44 -21.29
N LEU A 275 -12.00 7.67 -20.88
CA LEU A 275 -12.62 8.84 -21.49
C LEU A 275 -12.06 9.01 -22.92
N GLY A 276 -12.90 9.36 -23.89
CA GLY A 276 -12.46 9.54 -25.28
C GLY A 276 -11.91 8.28 -25.95
N GLU A 277 -12.38 7.10 -25.55
CA GLU A 277 -11.90 5.79 -26.02
C GLU A 277 -11.93 5.60 -27.55
N ASP A 278 -12.71 6.39 -28.30
CA ASP A 278 -12.68 6.40 -29.78
C ASP A 278 -11.36 6.89 -30.37
N ASN A 279 -10.60 7.69 -29.62
CA ASN A 279 -9.29 8.19 -30.01
C ASN A 279 -8.15 7.23 -29.66
N VAL A 280 -8.43 6.14 -28.94
CA VAL A 280 -7.44 5.13 -28.58
C VAL A 280 -7.13 4.26 -29.81
N SER A 281 -5.84 4.09 -30.09
CA SER A 281 -5.33 3.22 -31.17
C SER A 281 -4.90 1.85 -30.65
N ARG A 282 -4.39 1.78 -29.43
CA ARG A 282 -3.94 0.56 -28.76
C ARG A 282 -3.92 0.76 -27.26
N VAL A 283 -4.22 -0.28 -26.50
CA VAL A 283 -4.00 -0.36 -25.07
C VAL A 283 -3.10 -1.56 -24.81
N ASP A 284 -1.98 -1.31 -24.15
CA ASP A 284 -1.03 -2.32 -23.71
C ASP A 284 -1.24 -2.55 -22.21
N LEU A 285 -1.57 -3.77 -21.82
CA LEU A 285 -1.62 -4.19 -20.43
C LEU A 285 -0.28 -4.85 -20.08
N MET A 286 0.36 -4.32 -19.05
CA MET A 286 1.64 -4.77 -18.53
C MET A 286 1.51 -5.19 -17.07
N MET A 287 2.41 -6.04 -16.61
CA MET A 287 2.52 -6.50 -15.22
C MET A 287 3.99 -6.48 -14.83
N ASN A 288 4.35 -5.72 -13.79
CA ASN A 288 5.73 -5.42 -13.40
C ASN A 288 6.60 -4.97 -14.59
N GLY A 289 6.05 -4.12 -15.46
CA GLY A 289 6.73 -3.62 -16.66
C GLY A 289 6.91 -4.66 -17.78
N SER A 290 6.38 -5.88 -17.64
CA SER A 290 6.36 -6.90 -18.69
C SER A 290 5.01 -6.90 -19.42
N LEU A 291 5.02 -6.81 -20.75
CA LEU A 291 3.81 -6.80 -21.57
C LEU A 291 3.06 -8.14 -21.43
N GLN A 292 1.81 -8.08 -21.00
CA GLN A 292 0.93 -9.25 -20.93
C GLN A 292 0.10 -9.36 -22.21
N GLN A 293 -0.63 -8.30 -22.56
CA GLN A 293 -1.57 -8.30 -23.68
C GLN A 293 -1.67 -6.90 -24.32
N SER A 294 -2.07 -6.86 -25.59
CA SER A 294 -2.37 -5.63 -26.33
C SER A 294 -3.72 -5.74 -27.02
N LYS A 295 -4.51 -4.67 -27.00
CA LYS A 295 -5.77 -4.56 -27.76
C LYS A 295 -5.84 -3.24 -28.53
N SER A 296 -6.28 -3.29 -29.78
CA SER A 296 -6.49 -2.11 -30.63
C SER A 296 -7.96 -1.86 -30.98
N ALA A 297 -8.87 -2.65 -30.40
CA ALA A 297 -10.30 -2.54 -30.60
C ALA A 297 -11.05 -2.72 -29.27
N LYS A 298 -12.17 -2.01 -29.14
CA LYS A 298 -13.05 -2.04 -27.98
C LYS A 298 -13.84 -3.36 -27.90
N PRO A 299 -14.27 -3.80 -26.70
CA PRO A 299 -13.94 -3.23 -25.39
C PRO A 299 -12.50 -3.54 -24.97
N PHE A 300 -11.87 -2.60 -24.25
CA PHE A 300 -10.53 -2.76 -23.68
C PHE A 300 -10.56 -3.51 -22.34
N SER A 301 -11.07 -4.74 -22.39
CA SER A 301 -11.01 -5.72 -21.31
C SER A 301 -9.92 -6.75 -21.57
N PHE A 302 -9.25 -7.22 -20.54
CA PHE A 302 -8.21 -8.24 -20.62
C PHE A 302 -8.45 -9.30 -19.56
N GLN A 303 -7.74 -10.41 -19.68
CA GLN A 303 -7.74 -11.46 -18.67
C GLN A 303 -6.30 -11.86 -18.39
N VAL A 304 -5.80 -11.61 -17.18
CA VAL A 304 -4.46 -12.01 -16.75
C VAL A 304 -4.60 -13.26 -15.91
N ASP A 305 -4.02 -14.39 -16.32
CA ASP A 305 -4.02 -15.61 -15.51
C ASP A 305 -2.88 -15.56 -14.49
N THR A 306 -3.21 -15.35 -13.22
CA THR A 306 -2.23 -15.24 -12.14
C THR A 306 -1.76 -16.60 -11.58
N THR A 307 -2.30 -17.73 -12.06
CA THR A 307 -1.94 -19.07 -11.53
C THR A 307 -0.45 -19.41 -11.63
N GLY A 308 0.26 -18.82 -12.60
CA GLY A 308 1.70 -19.03 -12.80
C GLY A 308 2.62 -18.06 -12.06
N PHE A 309 2.07 -17.13 -11.27
CA PHE A 309 2.84 -16.11 -10.57
C PHE A 309 3.11 -16.52 -9.11
N GLU A 310 4.20 -16.06 -8.51
CA GLU A 310 4.43 -16.26 -7.08
C GLU A 310 3.52 -15.34 -6.25
N ASP A 311 3.23 -15.73 -5.02
CA ASP A 311 2.48 -14.87 -4.09
C ASP A 311 3.24 -13.56 -3.83
N GLY A 312 2.53 -12.44 -3.92
CA GLY A 312 3.09 -11.12 -3.74
C GLY A 312 2.30 -10.04 -4.45
N THR A 313 2.88 -8.84 -4.46
CA THR A 313 2.27 -7.65 -5.07
C THR A 313 2.86 -7.41 -6.45
N TYR A 314 2.01 -7.22 -7.45
CA TYR A 314 2.41 -6.93 -8.82
C TYR A 314 1.78 -5.62 -9.28
N THR A 315 2.55 -4.76 -9.94
CA THR A 315 2.02 -3.55 -10.55
C THR A 315 1.45 -3.89 -11.93
N LEU A 316 0.12 -3.93 -12.04
CA LEU A 316 -0.57 -3.85 -13.33
C LEU A 316 -0.41 -2.43 -13.86
N GLN A 317 -0.07 -2.29 -15.14
CA GLN A 317 0.00 -1.00 -15.82
C GLN A 317 -0.77 -1.10 -17.13
N ALA A 318 -1.73 -0.21 -17.33
CA ALA A 318 -2.43 -0.08 -18.61
C ALA A 318 -1.96 1.19 -19.32
N VAL A 319 -1.48 1.05 -20.55
CA VAL A 319 -0.94 2.15 -21.37
C VAL A 319 -1.82 2.32 -22.61
N ALA A 320 -2.59 3.40 -22.66
CA ALA A 320 -3.39 3.79 -23.82
C ALA A 320 -2.57 4.67 -24.77
N SER A 321 -2.41 4.23 -26.02
CA SER A 321 -1.79 4.99 -27.10
C SER A 321 -2.85 5.59 -28.01
N TYR A 322 -2.75 6.87 -28.36
CA TYR A 322 -3.77 7.59 -29.12
C TYR A 322 -3.49 7.67 -30.62
N LYS A 323 -4.55 7.71 -31.43
CA LYS A 323 -4.48 7.85 -32.90
C LYS A 323 -3.81 9.16 -33.32
N THR A 324 -3.91 10.20 -32.50
CA THR A 324 -3.31 11.52 -32.70
C THR A 324 -1.82 11.57 -32.33
N GLY A 325 -1.26 10.48 -31.79
CA GLY A 325 0.05 10.47 -31.15
C GLY A 325 -0.05 10.69 -29.64
N GLY A 326 0.98 10.27 -28.90
CA GLY A 326 1.01 10.31 -27.44
C GLY A 326 0.41 9.06 -26.76
N SER A 327 0.57 8.99 -25.44
CA SER A 327 0.04 7.91 -24.60
C SER A 327 -0.29 8.40 -23.20
N SER A 328 -1.25 7.77 -22.54
CA SER A 328 -1.45 7.86 -21.10
C SER A 328 -1.27 6.49 -20.47
N SER A 329 -0.95 6.45 -19.19
CA SER A 329 -0.87 5.19 -18.45
C SER A 329 -1.41 5.34 -17.04
N ILE A 330 -1.99 4.27 -16.54
CA ILE A 330 -2.36 4.12 -15.13
C ILE A 330 -1.77 2.82 -14.60
N THR A 331 -1.43 2.81 -13.31
CA THR A 331 -0.99 1.62 -12.59
C THR A 331 -2.01 1.23 -11.54
N ARG A 332 -2.06 -0.06 -11.20
CA ARG A 332 -2.84 -0.61 -10.10
C ARG A 332 -2.05 -1.77 -9.51
N ASP A 333 -2.01 -1.87 -8.18
CA ASP A 333 -1.45 -3.05 -7.56
C ASP A 333 -2.45 -4.22 -7.68
N LEU A 334 -1.91 -5.38 -8.05
CA LEU A 334 -2.58 -6.66 -8.12
C LEU A 334 -1.89 -7.56 -7.11
N ILE A 335 -2.63 -7.90 -6.06
CA ILE A 335 -2.13 -8.78 -5.02
C ILE A 335 -2.40 -10.19 -5.50
N VAL A 336 -1.36 -10.88 -5.93
CA VAL A 336 -1.46 -12.31 -6.23
C VAL A 336 -1.29 -13.03 -4.90
N ALA A 337 -2.35 -13.66 -4.42
CA ALA A 337 -2.22 -14.62 -3.34
C ALA A 337 -2.80 -15.93 -3.88
N ASN A 338 -1.95 -16.70 -4.53
CA ASN A 338 -2.30 -18.03 -4.99
C ASN A 338 -2.51 -19.01 -3.82
N ALA A 339 -2.08 -18.68 -2.58
CA ALA A 339 -1.91 -19.70 -1.55
C ALA A 339 -2.98 -19.85 -0.44
N ALA A 340 -3.58 -18.81 0.17
CA ALA A 340 -4.40 -19.06 1.37
C ALA A 340 -5.89 -19.33 1.07
N ARG A 341 -6.15 -20.53 0.57
CA ARG A 341 -7.49 -21.15 0.53
C ARG A 341 -7.72 -22.08 1.71
N GLN A 342 -6.65 -22.40 2.39
CA GLN A 342 -6.62 -23.31 3.51
C GLN A 342 -6.06 -22.55 4.70
N TRP A 343 -6.66 -22.79 5.86
CA TRP A 343 -6.23 -22.23 7.13
C TRP A 343 -6.28 -23.31 8.18
N TYR A 344 -5.28 -23.34 9.06
CA TYR A 344 -5.17 -24.37 10.08
C TYR A 344 -4.84 -23.78 11.43
N PHE A 345 -5.50 -24.33 12.45
CA PHE A 345 -5.34 -23.99 13.86
C PHE A 345 -5.25 -25.32 14.63
N ALA A 346 -4.10 -25.59 15.23
CA ALA A 346 -3.86 -26.82 15.99
C ALA A 346 -4.42 -26.74 17.42
N GLU A 347 -4.46 -25.55 18.03
CA GLU A 347 -5.12 -25.33 19.30
C GLU A 347 -6.63 -25.11 19.11
N GLY A 348 -7.39 -25.39 20.18
CA GLY A 348 -8.80 -25.05 20.33
C GLY A 348 -9.43 -25.84 21.47
N THR A 349 -10.42 -25.27 22.15
CA THR A 349 -11.19 -25.97 23.18
C THR A 349 -12.53 -25.29 23.45
N THR A 350 -13.54 -26.11 23.77
CA THR A 350 -14.88 -25.70 24.20
C THR A 350 -15.18 -26.17 25.64
N ARG A 351 -14.13 -26.45 26.41
CA ARG A 351 -14.23 -26.77 27.84
C ARG A 351 -14.76 -25.59 28.64
N GLU A 352 -15.32 -25.90 29.80
CA GLU A 352 -15.71 -24.89 30.79
C GLU A 352 -14.56 -23.88 31.03
N GLY A 353 -14.92 -22.61 31.08
CA GLY A 353 -13.96 -21.51 31.21
C GLY A 353 -13.39 -20.99 29.90
N PHE A 354 -13.70 -21.58 28.74
CA PHE A 354 -13.24 -21.12 27.43
C PHE A 354 -14.37 -20.71 26.49
N GLN A 355 -14.10 -19.72 25.64
CA GLN A 355 -14.95 -19.35 24.52
C GLN A 355 -14.09 -19.09 23.29
N GLU A 356 -14.26 -19.93 22.28
CA GLU A 356 -13.52 -19.90 21.02
C GLU A 356 -14.42 -19.47 19.86
N TRP A 357 -13.89 -18.61 19.00
CA TRP A 357 -14.50 -18.24 17.74
C TRP A 357 -13.55 -18.43 16.57
N LEU A 358 -14.13 -18.48 15.37
CA LEU A 358 -13.42 -18.29 14.11
C LEU A 358 -13.97 -17.05 13.44
N THR A 359 -13.09 -16.16 13.01
CA THR A 359 -13.46 -14.96 12.28
C THR A 359 -12.87 -14.97 10.90
N VAL A 360 -13.72 -14.67 9.91
CA VAL A 360 -13.44 -14.87 8.50
C VAL A 360 -13.70 -13.56 7.76
N LEU A 361 -12.68 -13.03 7.09
CA LEU A 361 -12.84 -11.90 6.17
C LEU A 361 -12.86 -12.41 4.72
N ASN A 362 -13.88 -11.99 3.98
CA ASN A 362 -13.99 -12.16 2.55
C ASN A 362 -13.59 -10.87 1.82
N PRO A 363 -12.36 -10.77 1.29
CA PRO A 363 -11.94 -9.60 0.52
C PRO A 363 -12.45 -9.62 -0.93
N ASN A 364 -13.28 -10.61 -1.32
CA ASN A 364 -13.78 -10.75 -2.69
C ASN A 364 -15.10 -9.99 -2.87
N ILE A 365 -15.34 -9.48 -4.09
CA ILE A 365 -16.58 -8.80 -4.51
C ILE A 365 -17.78 -9.74 -4.72
N GLU A 366 -17.58 -11.05 -4.54
CA GLU A 366 -18.63 -12.06 -4.60
C GLU A 366 -18.67 -12.80 -3.25
N PRO A 367 -19.85 -13.27 -2.81
CA PRO A 367 -19.96 -14.15 -1.65
C PRO A 367 -19.13 -15.43 -1.82
N VAL A 368 -18.57 -15.94 -0.72
CA VAL A 368 -17.75 -17.15 -0.70
C VAL A 368 -18.39 -18.20 0.21
N GLU A 369 -18.71 -19.36 -0.37
CA GLU A 369 -19.05 -20.56 0.39
C GLU A 369 -17.76 -21.35 0.69
N PHE A 370 -17.49 -21.59 1.97
CA PHE A 370 -16.30 -22.31 2.43
C PHE A 370 -16.67 -23.40 3.44
N THR A 371 -15.72 -24.30 3.70
CA THR A 371 -15.90 -25.42 4.63
C THR A 371 -14.95 -25.34 5.81
N VAL A 372 -15.42 -25.78 6.97
CA VAL A 372 -14.64 -25.89 8.20
C VAL A 372 -14.69 -27.33 8.69
N SER A 373 -13.53 -27.92 8.92
CA SER A 373 -13.34 -29.23 9.54
C SER A 373 -12.84 -29.05 10.98
N TYR A 374 -13.60 -29.60 11.92
CA TYR A 374 -13.27 -29.61 13.35
C TYR A 374 -12.72 -30.99 13.70
N ALA A 375 -11.42 -31.07 13.98
CA ALA A 375 -10.73 -32.30 14.35
C ALA A 375 -10.67 -32.48 15.87
N PHE A 376 -10.86 -33.72 16.33
CA PHE A 376 -10.85 -34.08 17.75
C PHE A 376 -9.72 -35.10 18.03
N PRO A 377 -9.30 -35.30 19.29
CA PRO A 377 -8.26 -36.28 19.61
C PRO A 377 -8.64 -37.73 19.30
N GLY A 378 -9.91 -38.11 19.52
CA GLY A 378 -10.34 -39.52 19.52
C GLY A 378 -11.55 -39.87 18.65
N SER A 379 -12.17 -38.90 17.97
CA SER A 379 -13.38 -39.10 17.16
C SER A 379 -13.24 -38.53 15.76
N GLU A 380 -14.12 -38.95 14.85
CA GLU A 380 -14.17 -38.39 13.49
C GLU A 380 -14.40 -36.88 13.51
N SER A 381 -13.77 -36.19 12.55
CA SER A 381 -13.93 -34.75 12.39
C SER A 381 -15.36 -34.39 12.00
N LEU A 382 -15.82 -33.24 12.47
CA LEU A 382 -17.09 -32.65 12.05
C LEU A 382 -16.82 -31.67 10.91
N ILE A 383 -17.63 -31.69 9.85
CA ILE A 383 -17.52 -30.73 8.75
C ILE A 383 -18.78 -29.86 8.68
N ARG A 384 -18.58 -28.56 8.46
CA ARG A 384 -19.62 -27.55 8.28
C ARG A 384 -19.30 -26.67 7.08
N SER A 385 -20.35 -26.13 6.46
CA SER A 385 -20.22 -25.14 5.39
C SER A 385 -20.81 -23.81 5.86
N TYR A 386 -20.17 -22.73 5.45
CA TYR A 386 -20.58 -21.36 5.78
C TYR A 386 -20.54 -20.50 4.52
N LEU A 387 -21.33 -19.43 4.55
CA LEU A 387 -21.33 -18.38 3.54
C LEU A 387 -20.87 -17.08 4.21
N VAL A 388 -19.89 -16.42 3.63
CA VAL A 388 -19.52 -15.04 3.97
C VAL A 388 -19.80 -14.15 2.76
N GLU A 389 -20.53 -13.05 2.97
CA GLU A 389 -20.93 -12.15 1.89
C GLU A 389 -19.72 -11.43 1.28
N ALA A 390 -19.89 -10.86 0.09
CA ALA A 390 -18.85 -10.07 -0.57
C ALA A 390 -18.36 -8.91 0.33
N GLU A 391 -17.05 -8.65 0.32
CA GLU A 391 -16.39 -7.52 1.00
C GLU A 391 -16.84 -7.33 2.46
N SER A 392 -17.03 -8.44 3.16
CA SER A 392 -17.57 -8.48 4.51
C SER A 392 -16.84 -9.51 5.37
N ARG A 393 -17.24 -9.59 6.64
CA ARG A 393 -16.71 -10.57 7.59
C ARG A 393 -17.81 -11.42 8.21
N LEU A 394 -17.41 -12.56 8.79
CA LEU A 394 -18.26 -13.49 9.50
C LEU A 394 -17.56 -13.98 10.78
N SER A 395 -18.28 -14.01 11.91
CA SER A 395 -17.85 -14.66 13.15
C SER A 395 -18.63 -15.95 13.41
N ILE A 396 -17.94 -17.03 13.76
CA ILE A 396 -18.51 -18.36 14.05
C ILE A 396 -18.10 -18.77 15.46
N GLU A 397 -19.08 -18.97 16.34
CA GLU A 397 -18.81 -19.48 17.69
C GLU A 397 -18.62 -21.00 17.67
N VAL A 398 -17.43 -21.48 18.03
CA VAL A 398 -17.06 -22.90 17.84
C VAL A 398 -17.91 -23.84 18.71
N VAL A 399 -18.31 -23.39 19.92
CA VAL A 399 -19.15 -24.20 20.82
C VAL A 399 -20.52 -24.54 20.23
N ASN A 400 -21.09 -23.66 19.39
CA ASN A 400 -22.38 -23.90 18.74
C ASN A 400 -22.31 -25.03 17.71
N GLU A 401 -21.10 -25.36 17.24
CA GLU A 401 -20.88 -26.36 16.21
C GLU A 401 -20.50 -27.72 16.77
N VAL A 402 -19.58 -27.73 17.74
CA VAL A 402 -19.01 -28.97 18.27
C VAL A 402 -19.55 -29.37 19.64
N GLY A 403 -20.26 -28.47 20.33
CA GLY A 403 -20.72 -28.64 21.70
C GLY A 403 -19.64 -28.38 22.76
N LEU A 404 -20.01 -28.51 24.03
CA LEU A 404 -19.13 -28.28 25.19
C LEU A 404 -18.16 -29.46 25.44
N GLU A 405 -17.13 -29.19 26.24
CA GLU A 405 -16.18 -30.18 26.78
C GLU A 405 -15.35 -30.92 25.73
N ARG A 406 -14.86 -30.19 24.72
CA ARG A 406 -14.02 -30.77 23.67
C ARG A 406 -12.76 -29.97 23.41
N ASP A 407 -11.66 -30.69 23.24
CA ASP A 407 -10.48 -30.16 22.57
C ASP A 407 -10.70 -30.28 21.06
N VAL A 408 -10.54 -29.17 20.35
CA VAL A 408 -10.84 -29.06 18.92
C VAL A 408 -9.68 -28.41 18.18
N SER A 409 -9.37 -28.86 16.98
CA SER A 409 -8.48 -28.16 16.04
C SER A 409 -9.29 -27.84 14.80
N VAL A 410 -8.94 -26.77 14.09
CA VAL A 410 -9.73 -26.27 12.96
C VAL A 410 -8.91 -26.35 11.68
N SER A 411 -9.53 -26.81 10.60
CA SER A 411 -9.05 -26.64 9.23
C SER A 411 -10.14 -25.97 8.39
N VAL A 412 -9.82 -24.92 7.68
CA VAL A 412 -10.73 -24.22 6.76
C VAL A 412 -10.30 -24.51 5.34
N GLU A 413 -11.24 -24.73 4.44
CA GLU A 413 -10.99 -24.85 3.00
C GLU A 413 -12.02 -24.01 2.23
N SER A 414 -11.52 -23.17 1.33
CA SER A 414 -12.31 -22.22 0.55
C SER A 414 -11.97 -22.27 -0.94
N PRO A 415 -12.95 -22.14 -1.85
CA PRO A 415 -12.71 -22.06 -3.28
C PRO A 415 -12.05 -20.73 -3.70
N LEU A 416 -12.21 -19.67 -2.90
CA LEU A 416 -11.61 -18.36 -3.11
C LEU A 416 -10.76 -17.94 -1.91
N PRO A 417 -9.72 -17.11 -2.08
CA PRO A 417 -8.92 -16.63 -0.96
C PRO A 417 -9.79 -15.92 0.09
N ILE A 418 -9.63 -16.30 1.35
CA ILE A 418 -10.25 -15.67 2.52
C ILE A 418 -9.18 -15.49 3.60
N MET A 419 -9.44 -14.63 4.57
CA MET A 419 -8.62 -14.51 5.78
C MET A 419 -9.34 -15.17 6.94
N VAL A 420 -8.62 -15.89 7.79
CA VAL A 420 -9.20 -16.52 8.97
C VAL A 420 -8.32 -16.26 10.18
N GLU A 421 -8.94 -15.81 11.28
CA GLU A 421 -8.31 -15.72 12.60
C GLU A 421 -9.16 -16.49 13.62
N ARG A 422 -8.55 -16.91 14.73
CA ARG A 422 -9.21 -17.65 15.82
C ARG A 422 -9.05 -16.89 17.14
N PRO A 423 -10.00 -16.02 17.53
CA PRO A 423 -10.01 -15.45 18.87
C PRO A 423 -10.49 -16.49 19.90
N MET A 424 -9.89 -16.45 21.08
CA MET A 424 -10.25 -17.26 22.22
C MET A 424 -10.19 -16.40 23.47
N TYR A 425 -11.22 -16.49 24.32
CA TYR A 425 -11.30 -15.81 25.61
C TYR A 425 -11.48 -16.85 26.69
N PHE A 426 -10.82 -16.69 27.84
CA PHE A 426 -10.87 -17.69 28.89
C PHE A 426 -10.71 -17.16 30.31
N LEU A 427 -11.16 -18.00 31.24
CA LEU A 427 -10.84 -17.96 32.66
C LEU A 427 -10.24 -19.32 33.05
N TYR A 428 -8.94 -19.45 32.88
CA TYR A 428 -8.23 -20.70 33.10
C TYR A 428 -8.08 -21.02 34.60
N HIS A 429 -8.33 -22.27 34.99
CA HIS A 429 -8.42 -22.72 36.40
C HIS A 429 -9.34 -21.85 37.29
N ASP A 430 -10.41 -21.29 36.72
CA ASP A 430 -11.34 -20.36 37.40
C ASP A 430 -10.68 -19.09 37.98
N ARG A 431 -9.45 -18.76 37.58
CA ARG A 431 -8.68 -17.67 38.20
C ARG A 431 -7.76 -16.88 37.27
N TRP A 432 -7.30 -17.45 36.16
CA TRP A 432 -6.43 -16.76 35.21
C TRP A 432 -7.25 -16.31 34.01
N GLY A 433 -7.74 -15.07 34.09
CA GLY A 433 -8.43 -14.43 32.97
C GLY A 433 -7.43 -14.15 31.84
N GLY A 434 -7.88 -14.29 30.60
CA GLY A 434 -7.06 -13.99 29.43
C GLY A 434 -7.82 -14.22 28.13
N GLY A 435 -7.08 -14.15 27.05
CA GLY A 435 -7.54 -14.45 25.71
C GLY A 435 -6.43 -14.17 24.72
N HIS A 436 -6.56 -14.71 23.51
CA HIS A 436 -5.60 -14.53 22.43
C HIS A 436 -6.32 -14.73 21.09
N VAL A 437 -5.72 -14.24 20.01
CA VAL A 437 -6.13 -14.55 18.64
C VAL A 437 -4.99 -15.27 17.96
N SER A 438 -5.29 -16.37 17.26
CA SER A 438 -4.31 -16.95 16.34
C SER A 438 -4.61 -16.47 14.93
N GLY A 439 -3.58 -15.99 14.23
CA GLY A 439 -3.66 -15.71 12.79
C GLY A 439 -3.63 -16.97 11.92
N GLY A 440 -3.48 -18.16 12.52
CA GLY A 440 -3.40 -19.45 11.85
C GLY A 440 -2.21 -19.57 10.90
N THR A 441 -2.08 -20.76 10.31
CA THR A 441 -1.17 -21.01 9.18
C THR A 441 -1.95 -21.41 7.94
N ASN A 442 -1.46 -21.04 6.77
CA ASN A 442 -2.06 -21.39 5.48
C ASN A 442 -1.52 -22.69 4.87
N GLN A 443 -0.53 -23.32 5.50
CA GLN A 443 0.03 -24.58 5.03
C GLN A 443 0.57 -25.45 6.19
N PRO A 444 0.31 -26.77 6.18
CA PRO A 444 1.00 -27.69 7.07
C PRO A 444 2.48 -27.84 6.68
N SER A 445 3.35 -28.13 7.64
CA SER A 445 4.79 -28.25 7.44
C SER A 445 5.34 -29.50 8.14
N THR A 446 6.48 -30.00 7.64
CA THR A 446 7.27 -31.05 8.29
C THR A 446 8.24 -30.49 9.33
N SER A 447 8.28 -29.17 9.53
CA SER A 447 9.14 -28.49 10.49
C SER A 447 8.45 -27.28 11.10
N TRP A 448 8.52 -27.15 12.42
CA TRP A 448 8.00 -26.03 13.19
C TRP A 448 8.98 -25.64 14.29
N TYR A 449 9.06 -24.34 14.61
CA TYR A 449 10.00 -23.79 15.56
C TYR A 449 9.32 -22.79 16.49
N PHE A 450 9.66 -22.82 17.77
CA PHE A 450 9.20 -21.90 18.81
C PHE A 450 10.41 -21.41 19.60
N ALA A 451 10.66 -20.11 19.63
CA ALA A 451 11.76 -19.48 20.35
C ALA A 451 11.44 -19.17 21.82
N GLU A 452 10.20 -18.88 22.13
CA GLU A 452 9.66 -18.65 23.47
C GLU A 452 9.18 -19.97 24.10
N GLY A 453 9.15 -20.00 25.43
CA GLY A 453 8.71 -21.12 26.25
C GLY A 453 9.30 -21.05 27.66
N TYR A 454 8.46 -21.25 28.68
CA TYR A 454 8.86 -21.22 30.08
C TYR A 454 7.97 -22.13 30.93
N THR A 455 8.59 -23.02 31.71
CA THR A 455 7.90 -23.99 32.58
C THR A 455 8.12 -23.71 34.07
N GLY A 456 8.50 -22.48 34.41
CA GLY A 456 8.69 -22.06 35.80
C GLY A 456 7.39 -21.86 36.57
N PRO A 457 7.47 -21.37 37.82
CA PRO A 457 6.32 -21.21 38.68
C PRO A 457 5.35 -20.20 38.07
N GLY A 458 4.07 -20.55 38.06
CA GLY A 458 3.03 -19.70 37.48
C GLY A 458 2.86 -19.85 35.97
N PHE A 459 3.54 -20.78 35.29
CA PHE A 459 3.40 -20.99 33.85
C PHE A 459 2.98 -22.42 33.51
N GLU A 460 2.02 -22.57 32.60
CA GLU A 460 1.57 -23.85 32.03
C GLU A 460 1.63 -23.78 30.51
N GLU A 461 2.64 -24.44 29.94
CA GLU A 461 2.91 -24.48 28.50
C GLU A 461 2.42 -25.80 27.89
N TRP A 462 1.80 -25.69 26.72
CA TRP A 462 1.32 -26.81 25.94
C TRP A 462 1.82 -26.75 24.50
N LEU A 463 1.85 -27.90 23.84
CA LEU A 463 2.05 -27.99 22.39
C LEU A 463 0.88 -28.74 21.78
N CYS A 464 0.14 -28.06 20.91
CA CYS A 464 -0.99 -28.62 20.17
C CYS A 464 -0.52 -29.00 18.76
N LEU A 465 -0.85 -30.22 18.33
CA LEU A 465 -0.50 -30.77 17.03
C LEU A 465 -1.76 -31.16 16.26
N LEU A 466 -1.86 -30.78 15.00
CA LEU A 466 -2.90 -31.22 14.08
C LEU A 466 -2.28 -31.94 12.89
N ASN A 467 -2.79 -33.13 12.57
CA ASN A 467 -2.50 -33.81 11.32
C ASN A 467 -3.71 -33.67 10.38
N PRO A 468 -3.68 -32.72 9.42
CA PRO A 468 -4.74 -32.58 8.43
C PRO A 468 -4.65 -33.61 7.29
N GLY A 469 -3.56 -34.38 7.24
CA GLY A 469 -3.29 -35.37 6.21
C GLY A 469 -4.10 -36.66 6.35
N GLN A 470 -3.86 -37.56 5.39
CA GLN A 470 -4.54 -38.86 5.27
C GLN A 470 -3.69 -40.03 5.77
N GLN A 471 -2.44 -39.77 6.20
CA GLN A 471 -1.51 -40.78 6.74
C GLN A 471 -1.10 -40.40 8.16
N PRO A 472 -0.86 -41.38 9.06
CA PRO A 472 -0.33 -41.08 10.39
C PRO A 472 1.00 -40.32 10.28
N ALA A 473 1.19 -39.32 11.14
CA ALA A 473 2.39 -38.50 11.20
C ALA A 473 3.20 -38.87 12.44
N THR A 474 4.46 -39.23 12.26
CA THR A 474 5.43 -39.40 13.34
C THR A 474 6.13 -38.07 13.57
N VAL A 475 5.85 -37.44 14.71
CA VAL A 475 6.33 -36.11 15.09
C VAL A 475 7.42 -36.25 16.15
N LYS A 476 8.63 -35.77 15.87
CA LYS A 476 9.71 -35.62 16.84
C LYS A 476 9.73 -34.18 17.38
N ILE A 477 9.75 -34.04 18.70
CA ILE A 477 9.84 -32.75 19.41
C ILE A 477 11.17 -32.70 20.16
N GLU A 478 11.94 -31.64 19.91
CA GLU A 478 13.20 -31.37 20.58
C GLU A 478 13.06 -30.10 21.41
N TYR A 479 13.32 -30.20 22.72
CA TYR A 479 13.27 -29.09 23.66
C TYR A 479 14.68 -28.57 23.90
N LEU A 480 14.92 -27.30 23.61
CA LEU A 480 16.24 -26.67 23.69
C LEU A 480 16.25 -25.62 24.80
N SER A 481 17.28 -25.67 25.63
CA SER A 481 17.56 -24.67 26.68
C SER A 481 18.69 -23.73 26.24
N GLN A 482 19.03 -22.76 27.10
CA GLN A 482 20.22 -21.94 26.90
C GLN A 482 21.53 -22.74 26.83
N GLY A 483 21.55 -23.95 27.40
CA GLY A 483 22.68 -24.88 27.38
C GLY A 483 22.65 -25.90 26.23
N GLY A 484 21.68 -25.79 25.33
CA GLY A 484 21.47 -26.71 24.21
C GLY A 484 20.30 -27.68 24.44
N LEU A 485 20.28 -28.77 23.69
CA LEU A 485 19.24 -29.80 23.76
C LEU A 485 19.04 -30.33 25.19
N LEU A 486 17.82 -30.22 25.69
CA LEU A 486 17.41 -30.67 27.02
C LEU A 486 16.77 -32.07 26.97
N LYS A 487 15.83 -32.26 26.03
CA LYS A 487 15.05 -33.49 25.90
C LYS A 487 14.53 -33.67 24.48
N GLU A 488 14.26 -34.91 24.11
CA GLU A 488 13.55 -35.28 22.89
C GLU A 488 12.35 -36.17 23.22
N GLU A 489 11.30 -36.06 22.42
CA GLU A 489 10.10 -36.91 22.49
C GLU A 489 9.59 -37.22 21.09
N GLU A 490 8.90 -38.35 20.93
CA GLU A 490 8.25 -38.75 19.68
C GLU A 490 6.76 -39.01 19.94
N ARG A 491 5.91 -38.56 19.00
CA ARG A 491 4.46 -38.71 19.02
C ARG A 491 3.96 -39.23 17.68
N VAL A 492 2.86 -39.98 17.69
CA VAL A 492 2.14 -40.33 16.47
C VAL A 492 0.81 -39.61 16.46
N VAL A 493 0.62 -38.71 15.50
CA VAL A 493 -0.63 -37.98 15.29
C VAL A 493 -1.39 -38.62 14.14
N TRP A 494 -2.55 -39.21 14.43
CA TRP A 494 -3.36 -39.95 13.45
C TRP A 494 -3.99 -39.02 12.40
N PRO A 495 -4.34 -39.53 11.19
CA PRO A 495 -4.96 -38.74 10.14
C PRO A 495 -6.24 -38.02 10.59
N SER A 496 -6.37 -36.74 10.23
CA SER A 496 -7.53 -35.91 10.60
C SER A 496 -7.81 -35.92 12.11
N ARG A 497 -6.76 -35.95 12.92
CA ARG A 497 -6.82 -35.90 14.39
C ARG A 497 -5.83 -34.86 14.91
N ARG A 498 -6.04 -34.51 16.17
CA ARG A 498 -5.12 -33.68 16.94
C ARG A 498 -4.51 -34.46 18.09
N ASP A 499 -3.37 -33.98 18.58
CA ASP A 499 -2.74 -34.40 19.84
C ASP A 499 -2.32 -33.16 20.63
N THR A 500 -2.17 -33.30 21.94
CA THR A 500 -1.75 -32.21 22.84
C THR A 500 -0.71 -32.73 23.82
N VAL A 501 0.36 -31.95 24.00
CA VAL A 501 1.45 -32.23 24.93
C VAL A 501 1.41 -31.22 26.05
N PHE A 502 1.42 -31.66 27.31
CA PHE A 502 1.69 -30.78 28.44
C PHE A 502 3.21 -30.66 28.64
N VAL A 503 3.78 -29.52 28.24
CA VAL A 503 5.24 -29.37 28.15
C VAL A 503 5.90 -29.39 29.52
N ASN A 504 5.27 -28.80 30.54
CA ASN A 504 5.79 -28.79 31.91
C ASN A 504 6.05 -30.21 32.46
N GLU A 505 5.19 -31.19 32.16
CA GLU A 505 5.42 -32.58 32.58
C GLU A 505 6.59 -33.22 31.83
N VAL A 506 6.78 -32.84 30.57
CA VAL A 506 7.83 -33.39 29.71
C VAL A 506 9.20 -32.89 30.14
N VAL A 507 9.40 -31.58 30.26
CA VAL A 507 10.74 -30.99 30.51
C VAL A 507 11.02 -30.72 31.99
N GLY A 508 9.99 -30.77 32.84
CA GLY A 508 10.07 -30.45 34.26
C GLY A 508 9.97 -28.94 34.54
N PRO A 509 9.94 -28.56 35.83
CA PRO A 509 9.74 -27.17 36.23
C PRO A 509 10.99 -26.31 36.03
N ASP A 510 10.79 -24.99 36.04
CA ASP A 510 11.82 -23.95 36.12
C ASP A 510 12.79 -23.95 34.93
N ARG A 511 12.27 -24.13 33.72
CA ARG A 511 13.06 -24.12 32.48
C ARG A 511 12.57 -23.05 31.51
N GLU A 512 13.51 -22.27 31.01
CA GLU A 512 13.32 -21.55 29.75
C GLU A 512 13.66 -22.48 28.59
N ILE A 513 12.74 -22.63 27.65
CA ILE A 513 12.86 -23.56 26.54
C ILE A 513 12.48 -22.92 25.21
N SER A 514 12.93 -23.57 24.16
CA SER A 514 12.50 -23.40 22.77
C SER A 514 12.19 -24.80 22.25
N MET A 515 11.38 -24.89 21.19
CA MET A 515 11.05 -26.17 20.58
C MET A 515 11.43 -26.20 19.11
N ARG A 516 11.97 -27.35 18.67
CA ARG A 516 12.01 -27.74 17.26
C ARG A 516 11.16 -28.98 17.08
N VAL A 517 10.14 -28.88 16.25
CA VAL A 517 9.21 -29.96 15.94
C VAL A 517 9.46 -30.39 14.50
N THR A 518 9.70 -31.67 14.27
CA THR A 518 9.91 -32.25 12.94
C THR A 518 8.96 -33.41 12.73
N SER A 519 8.52 -33.65 11.49
CA SER A 519 7.53 -34.68 11.20
C SER A 519 7.80 -35.37 9.86
N ASP A 520 7.46 -36.64 9.76
CA ASP A 520 7.54 -37.42 8.50
C ASP A 520 6.39 -37.13 7.53
N GLN A 521 5.30 -36.50 8.01
CA GLN A 521 4.18 -35.97 7.25
C GLN A 521 3.95 -34.50 7.60
N PRO A 522 3.39 -33.67 6.69
CA PRO A 522 3.00 -32.31 7.02
C PRO A 522 1.96 -32.26 8.16
N VAL A 523 2.28 -31.54 9.24
CA VAL A 523 1.42 -31.30 10.40
C VAL A 523 1.34 -29.79 10.67
N VAL A 524 0.50 -29.39 11.61
CA VAL A 524 0.38 -28.01 12.10
C VAL A 524 0.67 -28.01 13.59
N ALA A 525 1.38 -26.99 14.08
CA ALA A 525 1.77 -26.88 15.48
C ALA A 525 1.47 -25.48 16.02
N GLU A 526 0.79 -25.42 17.16
CA GLU A 526 0.57 -24.20 17.94
C GLU A 526 0.96 -24.43 19.40
N ARG A 527 1.45 -23.39 20.06
CA ARG A 527 1.93 -23.43 21.43
C ARG A 527 1.19 -22.42 22.29
N PRO A 528 0.18 -22.86 23.05
CA PRO A 528 -0.43 -22.00 24.06
C PRO A 528 0.30 -22.06 25.39
N VAL A 529 0.34 -20.92 26.07
CA VAL A 529 0.87 -20.76 27.42
C VAL A 529 -0.18 -20.03 28.24
N TYR A 530 -0.47 -20.55 29.43
CA TYR A 530 -1.33 -19.91 30.42
C TYR A 530 -0.47 -19.56 31.62
N PHE A 531 -0.61 -18.35 32.16
CA PHE A 531 0.32 -17.88 33.17
C PHE A 531 -0.30 -16.97 34.24
N LEU A 532 0.42 -16.88 35.35
CA LEU A 532 0.31 -15.85 36.37
C LEU A 532 1.70 -15.25 36.58
N TYR A 533 2.00 -14.21 35.81
CA TYR A 533 3.29 -13.56 35.81
C TYR A 533 3.49 -12.73 37.08
N HIS A 534 4.65 -12.87 37.73
CA HIS A 534 4.97 -12.29 39.04
C HIS A 534 3.91 -12.51 40.13
N ASP A 535 3.17 -13.63 40.09
CA ASP A 535 2.02 -13.91 40.98
C ASP A 535 0.91 -12.83 40.93
N LEU A 536 0.89 -12.01 39.87
CA LEU A 536 0.06 -10.81 39.77
C LEU A 536 -0.71 -10.74 38.44
N TRP A 537 -0.02 -10.81 37.31
CA TRP A 537 -0.63 -10.61 35.99
C TRP A 537 -1.03 -11.95 35.38
N ALA A 538 -2.30 -12.28 35.52
CA ALA A 538 -2.88 -13.45 34.88
C ALA A 538 -3.05 -13.22 33.38
N GLY A 539 -2.84 -14.26 32.58
CA GLY A 539 -3.04 -14.19 31.15
C GLY A 539 -2.79 -15.53 30.46
N GLY A 540 -2.75 -15.48 29.15
CA GLY A 540 -2.31 -16.58 28.32
C GLY A 540 -2.34 -16.21 26.86
N HIS A 541 -1.50 -16.87 26.06
CA HIS A 541 -1.29 -16.54 24.67
C HIS A 541 -1.03 -17.78 23.85
N VAL A 542 -1.15 -17.67 22.52
CA VAL A 542 -0.83 -18.74 21.58
C VAL A 542 0.15 -18.24 20.53
N SER A 543 1.11 -19.08 20.17
CA SER A 543 1.95 -18.87 19.00
C SER A 543 1.70 -19.98 17.97
N THR A 544 1.53 -19.59 16.70
CA THR A 544 1.75 -20.51 15.58
C THR A 544 3.25 -20.62 15.36
N GLY A 545 3.80 -21.83 15.32
CA GLY A 545 5.25 -21.98 15.15
C GLY A 545 5.75 -21.44 13.82
N ALA A 546 7.01 -21.00 13.75
CA ALA A 546 7.63 -20.68 12.48
C ALA A 546 7.79 -21.97 11.67
N ASN A 547 7.39 -22.00 10.40
CA ASN A 547 7.58 -23.19 9.56
C ASN A 547 9.00 -23.28 8.96
N GLN A 548 9.78 -22.20 9.02
CA GLN A 548 11.18 -22.15 8.64
C GLN A 548 11.95 -21.03 9.39
N PRO A 549 13.26 -21.18 9.64
CA PRO A 549 14.09 -20.09 10.16
C PRO A 549 14.40 -19.03 9.09
N SER A 550 14.59 -17.78 9.51
CA SER A 550 14.95 -16.63 8.65
C SER A 550 16.14 -15.86 9.21
N THR A 551 16.91 -15.18 8.36
CA THR A 551 17.97 -14.25 8.79
C THR A 551 17.42 -12.92 9.30
N SER A 552 16.16 -12.59 8.97
CA SER A 552 15.53 -11.32 9.35
C SER A 552 14.16 -11.58 9.95
N TRP A 553 13.85 -10.87 11.05
CA TRP A 553 12.57 -10.87 11.72
C TRP A 553 12.18 -9.46 12.15
N TYR A 554 10.89 -9.16 12.08
CA TYR A 554 10.33 -7.84 12.38
C TYR A 554 9.14 -7.93 13.32
N PHE A 555 8.99 -6.90 14.15
CA PHE A 555 8.02 -6.76 15.23
C PHE A 555 7.60 -5.28 15.28
N ALA A 556 6.36 -4.95 14.91
CA ALA A 556 5.87 -3.56 14.84
C ALA A 556 5.37 -2.99 16.17
N GLU A 557 4.93 -3.86 17.07
CA GLU A 557 4.53 -3.56 18.44
C GLU A 557 5.71 -3.60 19.41
N GLY A 558 5.55 -2.95 20.56
CA GLY A 558 6.51 -2.92 21.65
C GLY A 558 6.32 -1.68 22.51
N TYR A 559 6.40 -1.85 23.82
CA TYR A 559 6.32 -0.75 24.78
C TYR A 559 7.05 -1.12 26.07
N THR A 560 7.97 -0.26 26.50
CA THR A 560 8.83 -0.46 27.69
C THR A 560 8.50 0.52 28.81
N GLY A 561 7.33 1.15 28.75
CA GLY A 561 6.88 2.08 29.79
C GLY A 561 6.31 1.42 31.03
N PRO A 562 5.88 2.22 32.01
CA PRO A 562 5.37 1.73 33.27
C PRO A 562 4.24 0.71 33.09
N GLY A 563 4.38 -0.45 33.74
CA GLY A 563 3.39 -1.53 33.67
C GLY A 563 3.59 -2.50 32.51
N PHE A 564 4.70 -2.44 31.77
CA PHE A 564 5.02 -3.37 30.69
C PHE A 564 6.42 -3.98 30.84
N GLU A 565 6.52 -5.29 30.63
CA GLU A 565 7.77 -6.06 30.57
C GLU A 565 7.83 -6.80 29.23
N GLU A 566 8.69 -6.33 28.34
CA GLU A 566 8.90 -6.85 26.99
C GLU A 566 10.19 -7.67 26.92
N TRP A 567 10.11 -8.84 26.29
CA TRP A 567 11.24 -9.72 26.07
C TRP A 567 11.38 -10.09 24.60
N LEU A 568 12.58 -10.49 24.20
CA LEU A 568 12.86 -11.04 22.88
C LEU A 568 13.52 -12.41 23.02
N CYS A 569 12.84 -13.45 22.57
CA CYS A 569 13.30 -14.83 22.58
C CYS A 569 13.90 -15.20 21.22
N LEU A 570 15.13 -15.72 21.24
CA LEU A 570 15.91 -16.05 20.04
C LEU A 570 16.28 -17.53 20.06
N LEU A 571 15.87 -18.28 19.05
CA LEU A 571 16.27 -19.67 18.83
C LEU A 571 17.30 -19.75 17.70
N ASN A 572 18.48 -20.30 18.01
CA ASN A 572 19.46 -20.67 17.00
C ASN A 572 19.36 -22.19 16.68
N PRO A 573 18.75 -22.58 15.56
CA PRO A 573 18.65 -23.98 15.15
C PRO A 573 19.93 -24.50 14.47
N ASN A 574 20.96 -23.68 14.31
CA ASN A 574 22.19 -24.04 13.59
C ASN A 574 23.20 -24.74 14.51
N PRO A 575 24.09 -25.59 13.95
CA PRO A 575 25.19 -26.21 14.69
C PRO A 575 26.37 -25.25 14.97
N GLU A 576 26.34 -24.03 14.43
CA GLU A 576 27.30 -22.96 14.73
C GLU A 576 26.66 -21.81 15.54
N PRO A 577 27.47 -21.02 16.29
CA PRO A 577 26.98 -19.81 16.92
C PRO A 577 26.41 -18.82 15.90
N ASN A 578 25.40 -18.06 16.29
CA ASN A 578 24.76 -17.04 15.49
C ASN A 578 24.84 -15.69 16.21
N LEU A 579 25.52 -14.71 15.60
CA LEU A 579 25.50 -13.34 16.09
C LEU A 579 24.25 -12.67 15.55
N VAL A 580 23.45 -12.11 16.45
CA VAL A 580 22.16 -11.49 16.15
C VAL A 580 22.27 -10.00 16.44
N HIS A 581 22.07 -9.18 15.42
CA HIS A 581 21.97 -7.74 15.51
C HIS A 581 20.51 -7.34 15.72
N ILE A 582 20.24 -6.57 16.76
CA ILE A 582 18.90 -6.13 17.15
C ILE A 582 18.85 -4.61 17.00
N THR A 583 17.81 -4.09 16.38
CA THR A 583 17.55 -2.66 16.30
C THR A 583 16.17 -2.36 16.87
N TYR A 584 16.14 -1.55 17.93
CA TYR A 584 14.91 -1.02 18.51
C TYR A 584 14.60 0.32 17.84
N GLN A 585 13.51 0.40 17.06
CA GLN A 585 13.09 1.61 16.37
C GLN A 585 11.94 2.27 17.13
N THR A 586 12.18 3.45 17.69
CA THR A 586 11.18 4.19 18.45
C THR A 586 10.23 4.97 17.54
N GLN A 587 9.09 5.36 18.09
CA GLN A 587 8.09 6.20 17.40
C GLN A 587 8.66 7.57 16.96
N GLU A 588 9.62 8.11 17.69
CA GLU A 588 10.32 9.37 17.38
C GLU A 588 11.37 9.21 16.27
N GLY A 589 11.55 8.00 15.74
CA GLY A 589 12.57 7.68 14.73
C GLY A 589 13.97 7.51 15.30
N VAL A 590 14.11 7.37 16.63
CA VAL A 590 15.38 7.01 17.26
C VAL A 590 15.58 5.51 17.10
N ASN A 591 16.78 5.10 16.67
CA ASN A 591 17.11 3.69 16.47
C ASN A 591 18.26 3.31 17.41
N ILE A 592 18.02 2.35 18.29
CA ILE A 592 18.99 1.84 19.28
C ILE A 592 19.48 0.48 18.81
N SER A 593 20.79 0.30 18.71
CA SER A 593 21.41 -0.95 18.25
C SER A 593 21.90 -1.79 19.43
N ASP A 594 21.70 -3.09 19.33
CA ASP A 594 22.18 -4.10 20.27
C ASP A 594 22.63 -5.37 19.54
N GLU A 595 23.37 -6.24 20.24
CA GLU A 595 23.85 -7.51 19.73
C GLU A 595 23.70 -8.61 20.78
N GLU A 596 23.35 -9.82 20.32
CA GLU A 596 23.25 -11.02 21.15
C GLU A 596 23.90 -12.21 20.42
N LEU A 597 24.79 -12.93 21.11
CA LEU A 597 25.40 -14.15 20.56
C LEU A 597 24.62 -15.37 21.04
N VAL A 598 23.91 -16.02 20.12
CA VAL A 598 23.14 -17.23 20.42
C VAL A 598 23.99 -18.47 20.10
N PRO A 599 24.35 -19.32 21.09
CA PRO A 599 25.17 -20.50 20.84
C PRO A 599 24.49 -21.53 19.90
N PRO A 600 25.24 -22.52 19.39
CA PRO A 600 24.68 -23.61 18.58
C PRO A 600 23.51 -24.32 19.24
N LEU A 601 22.48 -24.66 18.46
CA LEU A 601 21.37 -25.51 18.88
C LEU A 601 20.81 -25.12 20.26
N SER A 602 20.58 -23.82 20.47
CA SER A 602 20.24 -23.27 21.77
C SER A 602 19.42 -22.00 21.64
N ARG A 603 19.03 -21.42 22.78
CA ARG A 603 18.24 -20.20 22.85
C ARG A 603 18.86 -19.10 23.71
N ARG A 604 18.35 -17.87 23.56
CA ARG A 604 18.56 -16.72 24.43
C ARG A 604 17.25 -15.96 24.64
N THR A 605 17.10 -15.35 25.81
CA THR A 605 16.06 -14.35 26.08
C THR A 605 16.75 -13.02 26.36
N VAL A 606 16.29 -11.96 25.72
CA VAL A 606 16.78 -10.59 25.88
C VAL A 606 15.71 -9.78 26.60
N ASP A 607 16.09 -9.10 27.69
CA ASP A 607 15.26 -8.12 28.40
C ASP A 607 15.23 -6.80 27.60
N VAL A 608 14.11 -6.51 26.95
CA VAL A 608 14.00 -5.33 26.06
C VAL A 608 13.96 -4.04 26.87
N ASN A 609 13.25 -4.00 28.00
CA ASN A 609 13.20 -2.83 28.89
C ASN A 609 14.60 -2.37 29.31
N THR A 610 15.47 -3.32 29.68
CA THR A 610 16.85 -3.00 30.08
C THR A 610 17.73 -2.62 28.88
N ARG A 611 17.56 -3.30 27.74
CA ARG A 611 18.48 -3.18 26.58
C ARG A 611 18.16 -1.98 25.68
N ALA A 612 16.88 -1.71 25.44
CA ALA A 612 16.43 -0.56 24.66
C ALA A 612 16.36 0.72 25.52
N GLY A 613 15.95 0.59 26.78
CA GLY A 613 15.66 1.70 27.68
C GLY A 613 14.19 1.71 28.10
N GLU A 614 13.89 2.51 29.13
CA GLU A 614 12.56 2.60 29.72
C GLU A 614 11.67 3.63 29.00
N ASP A 615 10.36 3.43 29.04
CA ASP A 615 9.33 4.39 28.57
C ASP A 615 9.40 4.70 27.08
N LEU A 616 9.65 3.67 26.26
CA LEU A 616 9.70 3.78 24.80
C LEU A 616 8.57 2.99 24.15
N SER A 617 7.85 3.64 23.22
CA SER A 617 7.07 2.95 22.19
C SER A 617 8.00 2.54 21.05
N LEU A 618 8.26 1.25 20.92
CA LEU A 618 9.31 0.73 20.04
C LEU A 618 8.85 -0.45 19.20
N SER A 619 9.57 -0.67 18.11
CA SER A 619 9.46 -1.83 17.22
C SER A 619 10.83 -2.49 17.15
N ILE A 620 10.91 -3.77 16.79
CA ILE A 620 12.17 -4.51 16.75
C ILE A 620 12.46 -4.99 15.33
N VAL A 621 13.70 -4.80 14.90
CA VAL A 621 14.30 -5.46 13.73
C VAL A 621 15.40 -6.40 14.22
N VAL A 622 15.31 -7.68 13.89
CA VAL A 622 16.28 -8.71 14.26
C VAL A 622 16.96 -9.21 12.99
N ASN A 623 18.30 -9.17 12.94
CA ASN A 623 19.08 -9.70 11.83
C ASN A 623 20.17 -10.64 12.34
N GLY A 624 20.11 -11.90 11.96
CA GLY A 624 21.15 -12.89 12.24
C GLY A 624 22.14 -13.05 11.10
N ASP A 625 23.40 -13.33 11.45
CA ASP A 625 24.41 -13.82 10.50
C ASP A 625 24.01 -15.15 9.84
N LYS A 626 23.09 -15.90 10.49
CA LYS A 626 22.51 -17.16 10.01
C LYS A 626 21.00 -17.18 10.30
N PRO A 627 20.23 -18.05 9.63
CA PRO A 627 18.81 -18.20 9.92
C PRO A 627 18.54 -18.57 11.39
N LEU A 628 17.63 -17.84 12.04
CA LEU A 628 17.16 -18.07 13.41
C LEU A 628 15.63 -17.98 13.44
N VAL A 629 15.04 -18.15 14.62
CA VAL A 629 13.62 -17.86 14.88
C VAL A 629 13.54 -16.90 16.06
N ALA A 630 12.62 -15.94 15.99
CA ALA A 630 12.42 -14.94 17.02
C ALA A 630 10.93 -14.84 17.40
N GLU A 631 10.66 -14.75 18.70
CA GLU A 631 9.34 -14.46 19.27
C GLU A 631 9.50 -13.38 20.34
N ARG A 632 8.48 -12.53 20.50
CA ARG A 632 8.47 -11.40 21.44
C ARG A 632 7.29 -11.54 22.42
N PRO A 633 7.50 -12.07 23.64
CA PRO A 633 6.47 -12.00 24.66
C PRO A 633 6.48 -10.64 25.37
N ILE A 634 5.29 -10.13 25.68
CA ILE A 634 5.06 -8.92 26.47
C ILE A 634 4.14 -9.30 27.63
N TYR A 635 4.46 -8.87 28.85
CA TYR A 635 3.60 -9.02 30.03
C TYR A 635 3.29 -7.64 30.61
N HIS A 636 2.06 -7.43 31.07
CA HIS A 636 1.62 -6.07 31.36
C HIS A 636 0.46 -5.95 32.36
N ASP A 637 0.33 -4.73 32.91
CA ASP A 637 -0.85 -4.18 33.57
C ASP A 637 -1.23 -2.88 32.85
N TYR A 638 -2.01 -3.03 31.78
CA TYR A 638 -2.45 -1.92 30.95
C TYR A 638 -3.45 -1.03 31.70
N HIS A 639 -3.00 0.20 31.98
CA HIS A 639 -3.75 1.25 32.66
C HIS A 639 -4.38 0.84 34.01
N GLY A 640 -3.86 -0.20 34.66
CA GLY A 640 -4.37 -0.70 35.95
C GLY A 640 -5.69 -1.46 35.88
N TRP A 641 -6.23 -1.70 34.69
CA TRP A 641 -7.52 -2.39 34.50
C TRP A 641 -7.43 -3.67 33.66
N CYS A 642 -6.40 -3.80 32.82
CA CYS A 642 -6.21 -4.95 31.94
C CYS A 642 -4.83 -5.57 32.19
N GLN A 643 -4.81 -6.64 32.98
CA GLN A 643 -3.61 -7.44 33.19
C GLN A 643 -3.57 -8.55 32.15
N GLY A 644 -2.37 -8.91 31.71
CA GLY A 644 -2.22 -9.93 30.68
C GLY A 644 -0.80 -10.10 30.19
N GLY A 645 -0.73 -10.64 28.98
CA GLY A 645 0.47 -10.73 28.19
C GLY A 645 0.24 -11.60 26.98
N ASP A 646 1.03 -11.36 25.95
CA ASP A 646 0.91 -12.03 24.67
C ASP A 646 2.28 -12.37 24.07
N VAL A 647 2.31 -13.17 23.01
CA VAL A 647 3.53 -13.50 22.26
C VAL A 647 3.33 -13.20 20.77
N GLY A 648 4.11 -12.26 20.25
CA GLY A 648 4.21 -12.04 18.81
C GLY A 648 5.25 -12.98 18.21
N ILE A 649 4.87 -13.78 17.20
CA ILE A 649 5.87 -14.36 16.29
C ILE A 649 6.30 -13.28 15.29
N GLY A 650 7.61 -13.14 15.09
CA GLY A 650 8.10 -12.16 14.13
C GLY A 650 7.65 -12.51 12.71
N VAL A 651 7.66 -11.53 11.82
CA VAL A 651 7.50 -11.79 10.38
C VAL A 651 8.84 -11.71 9.67
N SER A 652 9.03 -12.50 8.63
CA SER A 652 10.33 -12.62 7.94
C SER A 652 10.66 -11.44 7.01
N LYS A 653 9.65 -10.69 6.54
CA LYS A 653 9.81 -9.53 5.63
C LYS A 653 8.65 -8.55 5.71
N ALA A 654 8.90 -7.33 5.22
CA ALA A 654 7.90 -6.29 5.07
C ALA A 654 7.01 -6.49 3.82
N SER A 655 5.82 -5.90 3.86
CA SER A 655 4.81 -5.97 2.79
C SER A 655 4.04 -4.65 2.68
N ARG A 656 3.50 -4.39 1.50
CA ARG A 656 2.58 -3.26 1.25
C ARG A 656 1.14 -3.57 1.66
N HIS A 657 0.82 -4.85 1.88
CA HIS A 657 -0.53 -5.31 2.12
C HIS A 657 -0.58 -6.24 3.32
N TRP A 658 -1.48 -5.91 4.25
CA TRP A 658 -1.70 -6.64 5.50
C TRP A 658 -3.19 -6.79 5.75
N TYR A 659 -3.60 -7.95 6.28
CA TYR A 659 -5.00 -8.30 6.48
C TYR A 659 -5.23 -8.92 7.85
N PHE A 660 -6.37 -8.60 8.45
CA PHE A 660 -6.81 -9.10 9.75
C PHE A 660 -8.31 -9.40 9.69
N ALA A 661 -8.76 -10.56 10.18
CA ALA A 661 -10.17 -10.96 10.14
C ALA A 661 -10.93 -10.67 11.45
N GLU A 662 -10.20 -10.62 12.56
CA GLU A 662 -10.72 -10.25 13.88
C GLU A 662 -10.77 -8.73 14.06
N GLY A 663 -11.43 -8.27 15.11
CA GLY A 663 -11.45 -6.87 15.55
C GLY A 663 -12.76 -6.51 16.23
N TYR A 664 -12.69 -5.72 17.30
CA TYR A 664 -13.87 -5.31 18.08
C TYR A 664 -13.61 -3.98 18.78
N THR A 665 -14.48 -2.99 18.54
CA THR A 665 -14.32 -1.63 19.12
C THR A 665 -15.47 -1.23 20.04
N GLY A 666 -16.30 -2.20 20.44
CA GLY A 666 -17.38 -2.01 21.41
C GLY A 666 -16.89 -1.84 22.85
N GLU A 667 -17.84 -1.82 23.79
CA GLU A 667 -17.55 -1.57 25.21
C GLU A 667 -16.61 -2.63 25.80
N GLY A 668 -15.57 -2.17 26.51
CA GLY A 668 -14.60 -3.03 27.17
C GLY A 668 -13.43 -3.46 26.29
N PHE A 669 -13.32 -3.02 25.03
CA PHE A 669 -12.22 -3.36 24.14
C PHE A 669 -11.48 -2.11 23.67
N GLU A 670 -10.16 -2.19 23.57
CA GLU A 670 -9.30 -1.23 22.90
C GLU A 670 -8.47 -1.94 21.84
N ASP A 671 -8.81 -1.72 20.57
CA ASP A 671 -8.17 -2.31 19.39
C ASP A 671 -7.20 -1.28 18.79
N TRP A 672 -5.98 -1.71 18.54
CA TRP A 672 -4.87 -0.87 18.13
C TRP A 672 -4.15 -1.47 16.93
N LEU A 673 -3.61 -0.62 16.06
CA LEU A 673 -2.71 -1.04 15.00
C LEU A 673 -1.32 -0.44 15.23
N CYS A 674 -0.31 -1.30 15.25
CA CYS A 674 1.10 -0.96 15.33
C CYS A 674 1.72 -1.13 13.95
N LEU A 675 2.13 -0.02 13.32
CA LEU A 675 2.75 -0.04 12.00
C LEU A 675 4.23 0.36 12.10
N GLN A 676 5.11 -0.46 11.57
CA GLN A 676 6.55 -0.19 11.50
C GLN A 676 6.97 0.06 10.06
N ASN A 677 7.70 1.14 9.84
CA ASN A 677 8.40 1.41 8.59
C ASN A 677 9.90 1.14 8.81
N PRO A 678 10.41 -0.05 8.42
CA PRO A 678 11.83 -0.36 8.54
C PRO A 678 12.68 0.38 7.47
N GLY A 679 12.04 1.00 6.48
CA GLY A 679 12.69 1.60 5.32
C GLY A 679 13.25 3.01 5.54
N GLU A 680 14.02 3.45 4.56
CA GLU A 680 14.66 4.78 4.54
C GLU A 680 13.75 5.90 4.02
N GLN A 681 12.60 5.56 3.45
CA GLN A 681 11.69 6.51 2.83
C GLN A 681 10.38 6.56 3.62
N PRO A 682 9.71 7.72 3.68
CA PRO A 682 8.40 7.80 4.30
C PRO A 682 7.38 6.97 3.50
N VAL A 683 6.37 6.45 4.22
CA VAL A 683 5.31 5.63 3.66
C VAL A 683 3.97 6.22 4.06
N VAL A 684 2.99 6.21 3.15
CA VAL A 684 1.58 6.45 3.48
C VAL A 684 0.88 5.09 3.48
N ALA A 685 0.18 4.78 4.56
CA ALA A 685 -0.61 3.57 4.71
C ALA A 685 -2.09 3.93 4.83
N GLU A 686 -2.89 3.49 3.87
CA GLU A 686 -4.35 3.54 3.94
C GLU A 686 -4.83 2.34 4.74
N ILE A 687 -5.58 2.58 5.81
CA ILE A 687 -6.19 1.56 6.65
C ILE A 687 -7.67 1.52 6.33
N ARG A 688 -8.19 0.33 6.02
CA ARG A 688 -9.59 0.10 5.72
C ARG A 688 -10.22 -0.82 6.75
N PHE A 689 -11.44 -0.48 7.18
CA PHE A 689 -12.24 -1.18 8.16
C PHE A 689 -13.43 -1.84 7.45
N HIS A 690 -13.49 -3.16 7.49
CA HIS A 690 -14.53 -3.98 6.84
C HIS A 690 -15.55 -4.41 7.88
N LEU A 691 -16.79 -3.93 7.75
CA LEU A 691 -17.88 -4.21 8.69
C LEU A 691 -18.74 -5.39 8.23
N GLU A 692 -19.44 -6.02 9.17
CA GLU A 692 -20.42 -7.09 8.85
C GLU A 692 -21.59 -6.59 7.99
N SER A 693 -21.88 -5.29 8.01
CA SER A 693 -22.89 -4.66 7.15
C SER A 693 -22.47 -4.59 5.67
N GLY A 694 -21.19 -4.85 5.36
CA GLY A 694 -20.56 -4.60 4.07
C GLY A 694 -20.12 -3.14 3.86
N GLU A 695 -20.29 -2.27 4.85
CA GLU A 695 -19.71 -0.92 4.81
C GLU A 695 -18.19 -0.98 5.02
N VAL A 696 -17.45 -0.22 4.20
CA VAL A 696 -16.00 -0.09 4.31
C VAL A 696 -15.65 1.38 4.58
N LEU A 697 -14.97 1.62 5.71
CA LEU A 697 -14.45 2.93 6.09
C LEU A 697 -12.93 2.95 5.96
N TRP A 698 -12.30 4.13 5.84
CA TRP A 698 -10.86 4.21 5.63
C TRP A 698 -10.23 5.51 6.13
N GLU A 699 -8.93 5.46 6.43
CA GLU A 699 -8.10 6.60 6.82
C GLU A 699 -6.64 6.43 6.34
N ASP A 700 -6.00 7.54 5.95
CA ASP A 700 -4.59 7.57 5.56
C ASP A 700 -3.68 7.92 6.73
N ILE A 701 -2.61 7.14 6.90
CA ILE A 701 -1.64 7.29 7.98
C ILE A 701 -0.25 7.50 7.40
N TYR A 702 0.45 8.52 7.90
CA TYR A 702 1.81 8.82 7.48
C TYR A 702 2.83 8.17 8.43
N LEU A 703 3.79 7.45 7.87
CA LEU A 703 4.90 6.82 8.59
C LEU A 703 6.23 7.45 8.18
N ASN A 704 6.98 7.92 9.18
CA ASN A 704 8.35 8.36 8.96
C ASN A 704 9.27 7.19 8.61
N PRO A 705 10.44 7.44 7.98
CA PRO A 705 11.49 6.44 7.84
C PRO A 705 11.96 5.89 9.17
N ARG A 706 12.31 4.59 9.22
CA ARG A 706 12.91 3.90 10.38
C ARG A 706 12.22 4.21 11.71
N SER A 707 10.89 4.16 11.70
CA SER A 707 10.06 4.48 12.84
C SER A 707 8.88 3.54 12.93
N ARG A 708 8.12 3.67 14.01
CA ARG A 708 6.80 3.06 14.14
C ARG A 708 5.71 4.09 14.45
N THR A 709 4.45 3.70 14.25
CA THR A 709 3.26 4.48 14.57
C THR A 709 2.21 3.56 15.18
N THR A 710 1.62 3.94 16.33
CA THR A 710 0.41 3.28 16.87
C THR A 710 -0.83 4.05 16.49
N ILE A 711 -1.93 3.35 16.25
CA ILE A 711 -3.22 3.93 15.94
C ILE A 711 -4.28 3.25 16.79
N ASN A 712 -5.17 4.04 17.39
CA ASN A 712 -6.31 3.54 18.15
C ASN A 712 -7.53 3.34 17.23
N ALA A 713 -7.89 2.10 16.93
CA ALA A 713 -9.03 1.78 16.07
C ALA A 713 -10.37 2.27 16.65
N ASN A 714 -10.55 2.26 17.97
CA ASN A 714 -11.77 2.75 18.61
C ASN A 714 -12.01 4.25 18.38
N THR A 715 -10.96 5.05 18.20
CA THR A 715 -11.12 6.49 17.92
C THR A 715 -11.60 6.78 16.51
N MET A 716 -11.24 5.91 15.55
CA MET A 716 -11.64 6.02 14.16
C MET A 716 -13.03 5.41 13.94
N MET A 717 -13.33 4.33 14.66
CA MET A 717 -14.52 3.51 14.51
C MET A 717 -15.21 3.26 15.86
N PRO A 718 -15.95 4.23 16.40
CA PRO A 718 -16.59 4.06 17.70
C PRO A 718 -17.69 2.98 17.63
N TYR A 719 -17.60 2.01 18.54
CA TYR A 719 -18.59 0.96 18.79
C TYR A 719 -18.95 0.09 17.56
N GLN A 720 -18.09 -0.88 17.26
CA GLN A 720 -18.37 -1.93 16.27
C GLN A 720 -18.29 -3.31 16.93
N GLU A 721 -19.33 -4.13 16.69
CA GLU A 721 -19.42 -5.49 17.24
C GLU A 721 -18.57 -6.52 16.48
N GLY A 722 -17.98 -6.11 15.35
CA GLY A 722 -17.07 -6.91 14.56
C GLY A 722 -16.50 -6.07 13.41
N VAL A 723 -15.18 -5.96 13.35
CA VAL A 723 -14.47 -5.23 12.30
C VAL A 723 -13.28 -6.07 11.85
N ALA A 724 -13.04 -6.11 10.54
CA ALA A 724 -11.83 -6.67 9.95
C ALA A 724 -11.01 -5.53 9.33
N PHE A 725 -9.70 -5.72 9.15
CA PHE A 725 -8.81 -4.66 8.69
C PHE A 725 -8.06 -5.07 7.44
N SER A 726 -7.86 -4.13 6.53
CA SER A 726 -6.81 -4.23 5.50
C SER A 726 -5.98 -2.96 5.47
N VAL A 727 -4.66 -3.12 5.28
CA VAL A 727 -3.73 -2.00 5.18
C VAL A 727 -3.08 -2.01 3.80
N HIS A 728 -3.10 -0.88 3.11
CA HIS A 728 -2.49 -0.67 1.79
C HIS A 728 -1.48 0.47 1.87
N ALA A 729 -0.20 0.14 1.73
CA ALA A 729 0.89 1.07 1.93
C ALA A 729 1.64 1.40 0.64
N SER A 730 2.07 2.66 0.51
CA SER A 730 2.87 3.15 -0.63
C SER A 730 4.30 2.57 -0.67
N GLY A 731 4.70 1.86 0.38
CA GLY A 731 5.99 1.18 0.54
C GLY A 731 5.87 0.04 1.55
N ASP A 732 6.94 -0.75 1.70
CA ASP A 732 6.89 -1.96 2.50
C ASP A 732 6.95 -1.62 4.00
N ILE A 733 5.95 -2.10 4.75
CA ILE A 733 5.81 -1.90 6.20
C ILE A 733 5.56 -3.25 6.89
N ILE A 734 5.53 -3.23 8.21
CA ILE A 734 5.09 -4.32 9.09
C ILE A 734 3.87 -3.83 9.86
N VAL A 735 2.88 -4.70 10.06
CA VAL A 735 1.68 -4.37 10.84
C VAL A 735 1.39 -5.48 11.84
N GLU A 736 1.33 -5.12 13.11
CA GLU A 736 0.81 -5.94 14.21
C GLU A 736 -0.42 -5.25 14.82
N ARG A 737 -1.28 -6.04 15.46
CA ARG A 737 -2.50 -5.53 16.07
C ARG A 737 -2.62 -5.98 17.53
N PRO A 738 -2.35 -5.08 18.50
CA PRO A 738 -2.75 -5.29 19.89
C PRO A 738 -4.25 -5.05 20.11
N ILE A 739 -4.90 -5.93 20.88
CA ILE A 739 -6.25 -5.72 21.40
C ILE A 739 -6.23 -5.95 22.91
N TYR A 740 -6.59 -4.92 23.68
CA TYR A 740 -6.81 -5.01 25.13
C TYR A 740 -8.30 -5.15 25.40
N PHE A 741 -8.71 -6.06 26.28
CA PHE A 741 -10.13 -6.29 26.52
C PHE A 741 -10.50 -6.61 27.97
N LEU A 742 -11.76 -6.33 28.28
CA LEU A 742 -12.52 -6.78 29.45
C LEU A 742 -13.74 -7.54 28.94
N TYR A 743 -13.58 -8.84 28.75
CA TYR A 743 -14.63 -9.71 28.25
C TYR A 743 -15.55 -10.20 29.39
N ARG A 744 -16.87 -10.13 29.15
CA ARG A 744 -17.93 -10.51 30.13
C ARG A 744 -17.77 -9.90 31.53
N GLY A 745 -17.12 -8.74 31.62
CA GLY A 745 -16.96 -7.98 32.87
C GLY A 745 -15.94 -8.53 33.86
N SER A 746 -15.22 -9.61 33.55
CA SER A 746 -14.18 -10.15 34.44
C SER A 746 -12.99 -10.83 33.75
N TRP A 747 -13.08 -11.15 32.46
CA TRP A 747 -11.98 -11.81 31.74
C TRP A 747 -11.16 -10.72 31.06
N VAL A 748 -10.07 -10.31 31.70
CA VAL A 748 -9.14 -9.32 31.15
C VAL A 748 -8.04 -10.01 30.37
N GLY A 749 -7.55 -9.36 29.32
CA GLY A 749 -6.40 -9.85 28.58
C GLY A 749 -6.00 -8.96 27.42
N GLU A 750 -4.91 -9.35 26.78
CA GLU A 750 -4.36 -8.75 25.58
C GLU A 750 -4.24 -9.81 24.50
N HIS A 751 -4.21 -9.37 23.26
CA HIS A 751 -3.71 -10.17 22.16
C HIS A 751 -2.91 -9.34 21.16
N VAL A 752 -1.81 -9.87 20.63
CA VAL A 752 -1.02 -9.31 19.51
C VAL A 752 -0.89 -10.33 18.37
N SER A 753 -1.35 -9.96 17.17
CA SER A 753 -1.16 -10.79 15.96
C SER A 753 -0.46 -9.97 14.89
N PRO A 754 0.59 -10.51 14.24
CA PRO A 754 1.06 -9.97 12.98
C PRO A 754 -0.02 -10.20 11.91
N GLY A 755 -0.33 -9.16 11.14
CA GLY A 755 -1.29 -9.29 10.04
C GLY A 755 -0.84 -10.35 9.04
N TYR A 756 -1.80 -10.88 8.27
CA TYR A 756 -1.42 -11.75 7.16
C TYR A 756 -0.97 -10.90 5.98
N ALA A 757 0.15 -11.28 5.39
CA ALA A 757 0.65 -10.72 4.15
C ALA A 757 1.03 -11.85 3.18
N PRO A 758 0.51 -11.88 1.93
CA PRO A 758 0.85 -12.91 0.95
C PRO A 758 2.35 -13.06 0.75
N GLY A 759 2.83 -14.31 0.83
CA GLY A 759 4.24 -14.66 0.66
C GLY A 759 5.15 -14.25 1.83
N VAL A 760 4.62 -13.73 2.93
CA VAL A 760 5.39 -13.44 4.16
C VAL A 760 5.28 -14.62 5.11
N ASP A 761 6.42 -15.25 5.42
CA ASP A 761 6.45 -16.33 6.40
C ASP A 761 6.39 -15.77 7.83
N ARG A 762 5.67 -16.51 8.68
CA ARG A 762 5.62 -16.40 10.13
C ARG A 762 6.39 -17.57 10.73
#